data_AF-A0A7Y5W5X0-F1
#
_entry.id   AF-A0A7Y5W5X0-F1
#
_cell.length_a   1.000
_cell.length_b   1.000
_cell.length_c   1.000
_cell.angle_alpha   90.00
_cell.angle_beta   90.00
_cell.angle_gamma   90.00
#
_symmetry.space_group_name_H-M   'P 1'
#
loop_
_entity.id
_entity.type
_entity.pdbx_description
1 polymer ?
#
loop_
_entity_poly.entity_id
_entity_poly.type
_entity_poly.pdbx_seq_one_letter_code
_entity_poly.pdbx_strand_id
1 'polypeptide(L)'
;MKYPRTLSILVLCGAAASIAAANEPPFQQLLEECLPGMGAEKIPDRQEAQQKLQDACFALGTPGREAQREQACRMMSGKLGPQTVKPARIWLLKQLEFIGRAECVAAVAEAMADQDRELRDAARRALENNPAPEANAAILAAMEKTTDESFKAALVGSLGFRSDPSSVAALTGLLGNQGPKTAAAAAVALGRIATAEAARALGEARVKAPGPLRVEIAASLVRCADRLLANGNPAEAAAIFDRLGAPEEARATRLAALKGQVRVAGDSSAAKIVEMLASADDDVCAVAAACIADLSGKAATKTFAAAFAQLPPQGKVLLVAGLAAGGDKAAGPVAVEAARSDLPEIRLAGLQALAKLGDATAVPLLIAAMAAGGDAAGTARESLQAVYGPGVDEAIATSMKTADGGLRAALIDVLDARRATAAVPTLLELAVGEDAGIRSRAVRTLGNVGQPDCIPSLVALLLKSAKGSQRDDLERAIMLVAGRIPDPQRQATPVLDFLAKTSDAEKCVLLPAAGRIGGQEALSAVEAALKSGNADIRDAAVRALCNWPDATVADELMKLVDQSGVEEQRIWALRAYIRVISLPGERPAQETLAKFQKAMEKAWRQDERKLVLSRVSSARCLDALRWTLPYLDNPDLNREASLAIVELAHHRELMTPNFEAFRAALEKVAKSCKDQGIVDRAKRYTQGL
;
A
#
# COMPACT_ATOMS: atom_id res chain seq x y z
N MET A 1 30.18 38.87 23.13
CA MET A 1 31.14 38.49 22.07
C MET A 1 30.36 38.45 20.77
N LYS A 2 30.44 39.46 19.89
CA LYS A 2 31.48 39.75 18.89
C LYS A 2 31.55 38.73 17.73
N TYR A 3 31.04 39.21 16.59
CA TYR A 3 31.32 38.95 15.17
C TYR A 3 30.69 37.76 14.38
N PRO A 4 30.34 38.01 13.08
CA PRO A 4 29.55 37.16 12.18
C PRO A 4 30.39 36.48 11.08
N ARG A 5 29.90 35.36 10.52
CA ARG A 5 30.21 34.79 9.19
C ARG A 5 29.02 33.88 8.85
N THR A 6 28.23 34.09 7.80
CA THR A 6 28.60 33.86 6.40
C THR A 6 27.62 34.59 5.47
N LEU A 7 28.14 35.62 4.79
CA LEU A 7 27.50 36.33 3.68
C LEU A 7 28.29 35.96 2.42
N SER A 8 28.06 34.78 1.84
CA SER A 8 28.86 34.31 0.68
C SER A 8 28.18 33.27 -0.24
N ILE A 9 26.84 33.20 -0.32
CA ILE A 9 26.14 32.39 -1.35
C ILE A 9 24.99 33.18 -2.01
N LEU A 10 25.16 34.50 -2.19
CA LEU A 10 24.16 35.33 -2.89
C LEU A 10 24.75 36.18 -4.03
N VAL A 11 26.00 35.93 -4.44
CA VAL A 11 26.64 36.62 -5.57
C VAL A 11 26.97 35.68 -6.75
N LEU A 12 26.89 34.36 -6.58
CA LEU A 12 27.22 33.40 -7.65
C LEU A 12 26.02 32.98 -8.54
N CYS A 13 24.77 33.20 -8.12
CA CYS A 13 23.62 33.00 -9.01
C CYS A 13 23.32 34.22 -9.89
N GLY A 14 23.81 35.41 -9.53
CA GLY A 14 23.71 36.62 -10.38
C GLY A 14 24.69 36.63 -11.55
N ALA A 15 25.86 36.01 -11.39
CA ALA A 15 26.91 35.98 -12.42
C ALA A 15 26.71 34.87 -13.48
N ALA A 16 26.12 33.73 -13.11
CA ALA A 16 25.83 32.66 -14.08
C ALA A 16 24.62 33.00 -14.98
N ALA A 17 23.66 33.79 -14.51
CA ALA A 17 22.53 34.27 -15.32
C ALA A 17 22.90 35.41 -16.29
N SER A 18 23.99 36.14 -16.01
CA SER A 18 24.45 37.26 -16.84
C SER A 18 25.44 36.86 -17.94
N ILE A 19 26.06 35.68 -17.87
CA ILE A 19 27.01 35.20 -18.89
C ILE A 19 26.32 34.37 -20.00
N ALA A 20 25.11 33.82 -19.76
CA ALA A 20 24.35 33.11 -20.79
C ALA A 20 23.53 34.04 -21.71
N ALA A 21 23.26 35.28 -21.32
CA ALA A 21 22.43 36.21 -22.08
C ALA A 21 23.14 36.85 -23.30
N ALA A 22 24.45 36.65 -23.46
CA ALA A 22 25.25 37.38 -24.45
C ALA A 22 25.28 36.76 -25.86
N ASN A 23 24.75 35.53 -26.05
CA ASN A 23 24.86 34.78 -27.32
C ASN A 23 23.53 34.22 -27.86
N GLU A 24 22.37 34.58 -27.30
CA GLU A 24 21.08 34.21 -27.90
C GLU A 24 20.75 35.16 -29.06
N PRO A 25 20.34 34.65 -30.25
CA PRO A 25 19.92 35.52 -31.33
C PRO A 25 18.72 36.36 -30.89
N PRO A 26 18.57 37.62 -31.37
CA PRO A 26 17.38 38.42 -31.10
C PRO A 26 16.12 37.60 -31.42
N PHE A 27 15.12 37.62 -30.54
CA PHE A 27 13.91 36.79 -30.69
C PHE A 27 13.25 36.94 -32.08
N GLN A 28 13.33 38.12 -32.69
CA GLN A 28 12.87 38.34 -34.07
C GLN A 28 13.55 37.42 -35.07
N GLN A 29 14.88 37.30 -35.02
CA GLN A 29 15.64 36.44 -35.90
C GLN A 29 15.26 34.98 -35.68
N LEU A 30 15.19 34.53 -34.42
CA LEU A 30 14.76 33.17 -34.09
C LEU A 30 13.35 32.86 -34.63
N LEU A 31 12.42 33.82 -34.48
CA LEU A 31 11.06 33.68 -34.99
C LEU A 31 11.05 33.57 -36.52
N GLU A 32 11.80 34.42 -37.22
CA GLU A 32 11.91 34.39 -38.69
C GLU A 32 12.54 33.08 -39.19
N GLU A 33 13.54 32.55 -38.48
CA GLU A 33 14.17 31.26 -38.77
C GLU A 33 13.22 30.07 -38.55
N CYS A 34 12.45 30.08 -37.45
CA CYS A 34 11.56 28.97 -37.10
C CYS A 34 10.25 28.97 -37.91
N LEU A 35 9.77 30.13 -38.36
CA LEU A 35 8.43 30.28 -38.95
C LEU A 35 8.17 29.37 -40.16
N PRO A 36 9.09 29.20 -41.13
CA PRO A 36 8.88 28.26 -42.24
C PRO A 36 8.82 26.80 -41.77
N GLY A 37 9.65 26.42 -40.79
CA GLY A 37 9.74 25.06 -40.26
C GLY A 37 8.51 24.65 -39.46
N MET A 38 7.87 25.58 -38.73
CA MET A 38 6.67 25.30 -37.92
C MET A 38 5.45 24.83 -38.74
N GLY A 39 5.48 25.02 -40.06
CA GLY A 39 4.49 24.52 -41.01
C GLY A 39 4.92 23.33 -41.85
N ALA A 40 6.13 22.81 -41.66
CA ALA A 40 6.72 21.78 -42.53
C ALA A 40 5.86 20.50 -42.57
N GLU A 41 5.77 19.85 -43.73
CA GLU A 41 5.03 18.58 -43.88
C GLU A 41 5.70 17.43 -43.10
N LYS A 42 7.04 17.42 -43.04
CA LYS A 42 7.81 16.46 -42.26
C LYS A 42 7.66 16.76 -40.77
N ILE A 43 7.16 15.77 -40.03
CA ILE A 43 6.91 15.88 -38.59
C ILE A 43 8.18 16.26 -37.80
N PRO A 44 9.37 15.66 -38.04
CA PRO A 44 10.58 16.01 -37.30
C PRO A 44 10.98 17.49 -37.47
N ASP A 45 11.03 17.97 -38.72
CA ASP A 45 11.38 19.36 -39.05
C ASP A 45 10.40 20.35 -38.38
N ARG A 46 9.11 19.99 -38.37
CA ARG A 46 8.07 20.76 -37.70
C ARG A 46 8.28 20.80 -36.19
N GLN A 47 8.53 19.65 -35.57
CA GLN A 47 8.73 19.53 -34.13
C GLN A 47 9.99 20.28 -33.68
N GLU A 48 11.08 20.22 -34.44
CA GLU A 48 12.31 20.91 -34.12
C GLU A 48 12.11 22.44 -34.08
N ALA A 49 11.49 23.02 -35.12
CA ALA A 49 11.21 24.45 -35.17
C ALA A 49 10.24 24.88 -34.06
N GLN A 50 9.21 24.07 -33.79
CA GLN A 50 8.24 24.30 -32.73
C GLN A 50 8.89 24.29 -31.33
N GLN A 51 9.75 23.31 -31.06
CA GLN A 51 10.45 23.17 -29.77
C GLN A 51 11.42 24.33 -29.53
N LYS A 52 12.22 24.70 -30.55
CA LYS A 52 13.15 25.84 -30.45
C LYS A 52 12.45 27.13 -30.07
N LEU A 53 11.31 27.44 -30.71
CA LEU A 53 10.54 28.63 -30.36
C LEU A 53 9.93 28.54 -28.96
N GLN A 54 9.46 27.35 -28.56
CA GLN A 54 8.88 27.14 -27.23
C GLN A 54 9.90 27.34 -26.11
N ASP A 55 11.12 26.83 -26.26
CA ASP A 55 12.18 26.99 -25.26
C ASP A 55 12.52 28.48 -25.05
N ALA A 56 12.60 29.25 -26.14
CA ALA A 56 12.79 30.69 -26.07
C ALA A 56 11.61 31.41 -25.40
N CYS A 57 10.36 31.03 -25.72
CA CYS A 57 9.18 31.59 -25.07
C CYS A 57 9.15 31.27 -23.57
N PHE A 58 9.51 30.05 -23.18
CA PHE A 58 9.60 29.65 -21.77
C PHE A 58 10.63 30.50 -21.01
N ALA A 59 11.81 30.73 -21.60
CA ALA A 59 12.83 31.61 -21.02
C ALA A 59 12.33 33.05 -20.87
N LEU A 60 11.59 33.58 -21.85
CA LEU A 60 10.99 34.92 -21.80
C LEU A 60 9.86 35.05 -20.76
N GLY A 61 9.20 33.95 -20.40
CA GLY A 61 8.18 33.93 -19.36
C GLY A 61 8.71 34.12 -17.94
N THR A 62 10.02 34.13 -17.73
CA THR A 62 10.64 34.25 -16.40
C THR A 62 10.59 35.70 -15.86
N PRO A 63 10.48 35.89 -14.51
CA PRO A 63 10.47 37.23 -13.91
C PRO A 63 11.70 38.07 -14.27
N GLY A 64 11.51 39.36 -14.56
CA GLY A 64 12.57 40.30 -14.93
C GLY A 64 12.84 40.41 -16.44
N ARG A 65 12.07 39.70 -17.28
CA ARG A 65 12.14 39.77 -18.75
C ARG A 65 10.87 40.35 -19.38
N GLU A 66 10.12 41.16 -18.65
CA GLU A 66 8.79 41.62 -19.05
C GLU A 66 8.79 42.39 -20.37
N ALA A 67 9.79 43.25 -20.58
CA ALA A 67 9.92 44.02 -21.82
C ALA A 67 10.25 43.14 -23.04
N GLN A 68 11.17 42.19 -22.89
CA GLN A 68 11.53 41.26 -23.97
C GLN A 68 10.36 40.32 -24.28
N ARG A 69 9.66 39.83 -23.26
CA ARG A 69 8.45 39.03 -23.40
C ARG A 69 7.37 39.79 -24.16
N GLU A 70 7.10 41.04 -23.79
CA GLU A 70 6.12 41.89 -24.48
C GLU A 70 6.49 42.06 -25.95
N GLN A 71 7.75 42.38 -26.25
CA GLN A 71 8.24 42.54 -27.62
C GLN A 71 8.06 41.25 -28.44
N ALA A 72 8.43 40.09 -27.87
CA ALA A 72 8.24 38.79 -28.49
C ALA A 72 6.76 38.48 -28.75
N CYS A 73 5.87 38.79 -27.79
CA CYS A 73 4.43 38.62 -27.95
C CYS A 73 3.87 39.49 -29.08
N ARG A 74 4.32 40.74 -29.21
CA ARG A 74 3.94 41.63 -30.33
C ARG A 74 4.41 41.06 -31.68
N MET A 75 5.64 40.54 -31.74
CA MET A 75 6.19 39.91 -32.95
C MET A 75 5.39 38.68 -33.38
N MET A 76 5.10 37.77 -32.43
CA MET A 76 4.27 36.59 -32.71
C MET A 76 2.84 36.97 -33.12
N SER A 77 2.25 37.97 -32.47
CA SER A 77 0.92 38.49 -32.80
C SER A 77 0.83 38.98 -34.25
N GLY A 78 1.89 39.66 -34.74
CA GLY A 78 1.98 40.10 -36.13
C GLY A 78 2.07 38.97 -37.18
N LYS A 79 2.24 37.71 -36.74
CA LYS A 79 2.29 36.51 -37.60
C LYS A 79 1.05 35.62 -37.46
N LEU A 80 -0.02 36.11 -36.83
CA LEU A 80 -1.29 35.37 -36.72
C LEU A 80 -2.23 35.51 -37.92
N GLY A 81 -1.88 36.35 -38.90
CA GLY A 81 -2.69 36.58 -40.10
C GLY A 81 -2.67 35.42 -41.10
N PRO A 82 -3.51 35.49 -42.15
CA PRO A 82 -3.69 34.41 -43.13
C PRO A 82 -2.45 34.08 -43.98
N GLN A 83 -1.47 34.99 -44.04
CA GLN A 83 -0.18 34.79 -44.70
C GLN A 83 0.70 33.72 -44.05
N THR A 84 0.43 33.39 -42.78
CA THR A 84 1.16 32.36 -42.05
C THR A 84 0.38 31.04 -42.13
N VAL A 85 1.06 29.94 -42.43
CA VAL A 85 0.41 28.63 -42.57
C VAL A 85 -0.23 28.17 -41.25
N LYS A 86 -1.38 27.49 -41.34
CA LYS A 86 -2.22 27.12 -40.19
C LYS A 86 -1.45 26.47 -39.03
N PRO A 87 -0.60 25.44 -39.23
CA PRO A 87 0.12 24.81 -38.11
C PRO A 87 1.02 25.78 -37.35
N ALA A 88 1.65 26.73 -38.06
CA ALA A 88 2.46 27.78 -37.44
C ALA A 88 1.59 28.77 -36.66
N ARG A 89 0.45 29.21 -37.21
CA ARG A 89 -0.50 30.09 -36.48
C ARG A 89 -0.99 29.44 -35.18
N ILE A 90 -1.38 28.16 -35.22
CA ILE A 90 -1.79 27.40 -34.02
C ILE A 90 -0.66 27.32 -33.00
N TRP A 91 0.57 27.07 -33.44
CA TRP A 91 1.71 26.99 -32.54
C TRP A 91 2.02 28.33 -31.87
N LEU A 92 1.97 29.43 -32.62
CA LEU A 92 2.14 30.79 -32.08
C LEU A 92 1.06 31.11 -31.04
N LEU A 93 -0.20 30.77 -31.31
CA LEU A 93 -1.30 30.90 -30.33
C LEU A 93 -1.01 30.10 -29.06
N LYS A 94 -0.48 28.88 -29.19
CA LYS A 94 -0.07 28.06 -28.04
C LYS A 94 1.06 28.71 -27.24
N GLN A 95 2.01 29.40 -27.87
CA GLN A 95 3.03 30.16 -27.12
C GLN A 95 2.42 31.38 -26.41
N LEU A 96 1.53 32.11 -27.10
CA LEU A 96 0.83 33.26 -26.52
C LEU A 96 -0.10 32.87 -25.36
N GLU A 97 -0.63 31.65 -25.33
CA GLU A 97 -1.38 31.09 -24.20
C GLU A 97 -0.56 31.12 -22.88
N PHE A 98 0.75 30.88 -22.95
CA PHE A 98 1.62 30.85 -21.77
C PHE A 98 2.19 32.22 -21.40
N ILE A 99 2.65 33.00 -22.38
CA ILE A 99 3.39 34.24 -22.11
C ILE A 99 2.66 35.53 -22.49
N GLY A 100 1.53 35.44 -23.19
CA GLY A 100 0.76 36.59 -23.64
C GLY A 100 0.15 37.40 -22.49
N ARG A 101 0.13 38.72 -22.64
CA ARG A 101 -0.58 39.69 -21.78
C ARG A 101 -1.42 40.62 -22.66
N ALA A 102 -1.78 41.81 -22.18
CA ALA A 102 -2.69 42.73 -22.87
C ALA A 102 -2.26 43.04 -24.32
N GLU A 103 -0.96 43.08 -24.60
CA GLU A 103 -0.36 43.41 -25.90
C GLU A 103 -0.77 42.47 -27.05
N CYS A 104 -1.16 41.22 -26.78
CA CYS A 104 -1.54 40.26 -27.82
C CYS A 104 -3.05 40.08 -27.95
N VAL A 105 -3.86 40.62 -27.03
CA VAL A 105 -5.30 40.33 -26.94
C VAL A 105 -6.03 40.66 -28.25
N ALA A 106 -5.77 41.83 -28.85
CA ALA A 106 -6.44 42.24 -30.08
C ALA A 106 -6.18 41.28 -31.25
N ALA A 107 -4.93 40.89 -31.48
CA ALA A 107 -4.55 39.99 -32.56
C ALA A 107 -5.08 38.57 -32.33
N VAL A 108 -5.06 38.09 -31.08
CA VAL A 108 -5.62 36.78 -30.73
C VAL A 108 -7.15 36.79 -30.87
N ALA A 109 -7.82 37.89 -30.52
CA ALA A 109 -9.26 38.04 -30.72
C ALA A 109 -9.66 38.02 -32.20
N GLU A 110 -8.84 38.62 -33.07
CA GLU A 110 -9.02 38.52 -34.52
C GLU A 110 -8.84 37.07 -35.02
N ALA A 111 -7.83 36.35 -34.53
CA ALA A 111 -7.64 34.92 -34.83
C ALA A 111 -8.78 34.03 -34.30
N MET A 112 -9.44 34.42 -33.21
CA MET A 112 -10.62 33.74 -32.67
C MET A 112 -11.86 33.91 -33.56
N ALA A 113 -11.89 34.91 -34.44
CA ALA A 113 -12.95 35.11 -35.43
C ALA A 113 -12.74 34.32 -36.74
N ASP A 114 -11.67 33.52 -36.84
CA ASP A 114 -11.35 32.72 -38.02
C ASP A 114 -12.40 31.61 -38.25
N GLN A 115 -12.60 31.24 -39.52
CA GLN A 115 -13.55 30.20 -39.94
C GLN A 115 -13.03 28.80 -39.61
N ASP A 116 -11.71 28.61 -39.53
CA ASP A 116 -11.12 27.33 -39.14
C ASP A 116 -11.35 27.04 -37.65
N ARG A 117 -12.02 25.91 -37.37
CA ARG A 117 -12.43 25.52 -36.01
C ARG A 117 -11.26 25.31 -35.06
N GLU A 118 -10.15 24.77 -35.54
CA GLU A 118 -8.98 24.45 -34.74
C GLU A 118 -8.23 25.72 -34.37
N LEU A 119 -8.09 26.64 -35.32
CA LEU A 119 -7.44 27.92 -35.08
C LEU A 119 -8.23 28.79 -34.10
N ARG A 120 -9.55 28.95 -34.31
CA ARG A 120 -10.35 29.77 -33.40
C ARG A 120 -10.40 29.19 -31.99
N ASP A 121 -10.32 27.85 -31.83
CA ASP A 121 -10.23 27.22 -30.51
C ASP A 121 -8.85 27.44 -29.86
N ALA A 122 -7.76 27.37 -30.63
CA ALA A 122 -6.43 27.72 -30.13
C ALA A 122 -6.37 29.18 -29.67
N ALA A 123 -7.00 30.10 -30.40
CA ALA A 123 -7.11 31.50 -30.02
C ALA A 123 -7.98 31.71 -28.77
N ARG A 124 -9.12 31.01 -28.68
CA ARG A 124 -9.97 30.99 -27.49
C ARG A 124 -9.17 30.55 -26.25
N ARG A 125 -8.40 29.45 -26.32
CA ARG A 125 -7.57 28.97 -25.18
C ARG A 125 -6.47 29.95 -24.81
N ALA A 126 -5.88 30.63 -25.80
CA ALA A 126 -4.91 31.68 -25.54
C ALA A 126 -5.53 32.87 -24.78
N LEU A 127 -6.75 33.32 -25.16
CA LEU A 127 -7.47 34.35 -24.40
C LEU A 127 -7.97 33.87 -23.04
N GLU A 128 -8.39 32.60 -22.93
CA GLU A 128 -8.83 31.98 -21.67
C GLU A 128 -7.75 32.08 -20.60
N ASN A 129 -6.48 31.83 -20.94
CA ASN A 129 -5.34 31.88 -20.02
C ASN A 129 -4.68 33.28 -19.88
N ASN A 130 -5.05 34.26 -20.71
CA ASN A 130 -4.43 35.58 -20.68
C ASN A 130 -4.91 36.42 -19.48
N PRO A 131 -4.06 36.84 -18.53
CA PRO A 131 -4.55 37.49 -17.29
C PRO A 131 -5.15 38.89 -17.50
N ALA A 132 -5.05 39.48 -18.68
CA ALA A 132 -5.54 40.83 -18.95
C ALA A 132 -7.09 40.88 -18.99
N PRO A 133 -7.75 41.91 -18.41
CA PRO A 133 -9.21 42.05 -18.44
C PRO A 133 -9.77 42.20 -19.87
N GLU A 134 -9.00 42.75 -20.80
CA GLU A 134 -9.34 42.89 -22.21
C GLU A 134 -9.59 41.52 -22.87
N ALA A 135 -8.90 40.47 -22.42
CA ALA A 135 -9.14 39.11 -22.91
C ALA A 135 -10.56 38.62 -22.54
N ASN A 136 -11.06 38.99 -21.35
CA ASN A 136 -12.43 38.69 -20.94
C ASN A 136 -13.45 39.41 -21.84
N ALA A 137 -13.21 40.71 -22.09
CA ALA A 137 -14.04 41.52 -22.97
C ALA A 137 -14.07 40.97 -24.41
N ALA A 138 -12.93 40.49 -24.92
CA ALA A 138 -12.83 39.87 -26.24
C ALA A 138 -13.66 38.57 -26.34
N ILE A 139 -13.60 37.71 -25.31
CA ILE A 139 -14.39 36.48 -25.26
C ILE A 139 -15.90 36.80 -25.15
N LEU A 140 -16.28 37.80 -24.34
CA LEU A 140 -17.68 38.27 -24.24
C LEU A 140 -18.20 38.75 -25.60
N ALA A 141 -17.46 39.62 -26.28
CA ALA A 141 -17.85 40.13 -27.59
C ALA A 141 -17.98 39.01 -28.65
N ALA A 142 -17.10 38.00 -28.60
CA ALA A 142 -17.19 36.84 -29.49
C ALA A 142 -18.40 35.94 -29.17
N MET A 143 -18.71 35.77 -27.88
CA MET A 143 -19.87 35.00 -27.42
C MET A 143 -21.19 35.62 -27.90
N GLU A 144 -21.31 36.95 -27.85
CA GLU A 144 -22.50 37.68 -28.32
C GLU A 144 -22.68 37.59 -29.84
N LYS A 145 -21.58 37.60 -30.60
CA LYS A 145 -21.61 37.60 -32.07
C LYS A 145 -21.82 36.22 -32.69
N THR A 146 -21.39 35.14 -32.01
CA THR A 146 -21.42 33.81 -32.62
C THR A 146 -22.81 33.19 -32.67
N THR A 147 -23.12 32.55 -33.80
CA THR A 147 -24.32 31.72 -34.01
C THR A 147 -24.02 30.22 -33.87
N ASP A 148 -22.76 29.83 -33.70
CA ASP A 148 -22.35 28.44 -33.50
C ASP A 148 -22.53 28.06 -32.02
N GLU A 149 -23.57 27.28 -31.73
CA GLU A 149 -23.90 26.85 -30.36
C GLU A 149 -22.75 26.11 -29.65
N SER A 150 -21.98 25.29 -30.38
CA SER A 150 -20.87 24.55 -29.76
C SER A 150 -19.72 25.47 -29.39
N PHE A 151 -19.44 26.46 -30.25
CA PHE A 151 -18.43 27.47 -29.97
C PHE A 151 -18.88 28.44 -28.88
N LYS A 152 -20.16 28.84 -28.88
CA LYS A 152 -20.75 29.66 -27.82
C LYS A 152 -20.59 28.98 -26.46
N ALA A 153 -20.90 27.69 -26.36
CA ALA A 153 -20.69 26.93 -25.12
C ALA A 153 -19.21 26.88 -24.69
N ALA A 154 -18.27 26.78 -25.63
CA ALA A 154 -16.84 26.83 -25.33
C ALA A 154 -16.39 28.21 -24.82
N LEU A 155 -16.88 29.30 -25.41
CA LEU A 155 -16.62 30.68 -24.96
C LEU A 155 -17.19 30.92 -23.56
N VAL A 156 -18.41 30.45 -23.29
CA VAL A 156 -19.02 30.46 -21.95
C VAL A 156 -18.15 29.71 -20.95
N GLY A 157 -17.62 28.54 -21.33
CA GLY A 157 -16.68 27.78 -20.51
C GLY A 157 -15.42 28.58 -20.18
N SER A 158 -14.87 29.33 -21.14
CA SER A 158 -13.71 30.21 -20.94
C SER A 158 -13.99 31.36 -19.98
N LEU A 159 -15.14 32.03 -20.10
CA LEU A 159 -15.54 33.07 -19.14
C LEU A 159 -15.65 32.51 -17.72
N GLY A 160 -16.22 31.31 -17.59
CA GLY A 160 -16.28 30.59 -16.32
C GLY A 160 -14.91 30.22 -15.76
N PHE A 161 -13.96 29.79 -16.61
CA PHE A 161 -12.59 29.51 -16.20
C PHE A 161 -11.90 30.78 -15.66
N ARG A 162 -11.99 31.88 -16.40
CA ARG A 162 -11.44 33.19 -16.04
C ARG A 162 -12.02 33.73 -14.73
N SER A 163 -13.24 33.33 -14.38
CA SER A 163 -13.91 33.70 -13.12
C SER A 163 -14.09 35.22 -12.93
N ASP A 164 -14.21 35.99 -14.01
CA ASP A 164 -14.34 37.45 -13.98
C ASP A 164 -15.81 37.88 -13.70
N PRO A 165 -16.06 38.71 -12.65
CA PRO A 165 -17.41 39.18 -12.31
C PRO A 165 -18.14 39.94 -13.43
N SER A 166 -17.42 40.59 -14.35
CA SER A 166 -18.02 41.34 -15.46
C SER A 166 -18.83 40.45 -16.41
N SER A 167 -18.58 39.13 -16.41
CA SER A 167 -19.31 38.17 -17.23
C SER A 167 -20.67 37.74 -16.65
N VAL A 168 -20.96 38.04 -15.37
CA VAL A 168 -22.15 37.52 -14.68
C VAL A 168 -23.45 37.92 -15.38
N ALA A 169 -23.58 39.18 -15.79
CA ALA A 169 -24.80 39.67 -16.43
C ALA A 169 -25.08 38.95 -17.76
N ALA A 170 -24.05 38.83 -18.61
CA ALA A 170 -24.18 38.18 -19.91
C ALA A 170 -24.47 36.67 -19.76
N LEU A 171 -23.78 35.98 -18.85
CA LEU A 171 -24.01 34.56 -18.57
C LEU A 171 -25.39 34.29 -17.96
N THR A 172 -25.90 35.20 -17.11
CA THR A 172 -27.25 35.11 -16.55
C THR A 172 -28.31 35.09 -17.66
N GLY A 173 -28.12 35.91 -18.71
CA GLY A 173 -29.00 35.94 -19.88
C GLY A 173 -29.08 34.61 -20.64
N LEU A 174 -28.10 33.71 -20.46
CA LEU A 174 -28.03 32.41 -21.14
C LEU A 174 -28.66 31.26 -20.36
N LEU A 175 -29.03 31.45 -19.09
CA LEU A 175 -29.57 30.39 -18.22
C LEU A 175 -30.94 29.83 -18.67
N GLY A 176 -31.71 30.57 -19.48
CA GLY A 176 -33.04 30.14 -19.92
C GLY A 176 -33.40 30.46 -21.38
N ASN A 177 -32.55 31.18 -22.12
CA ASN A 177 -32.89 31.74 -23.44
C ASN A 177 -32.25 31.00 -24.64
N GLN A 178 -31.47 29.94 -24.40
CA GLN A 178 -30.69 29.24 -25.43
C GLN A 178 -30.77 27.72 -25.24
N GLY A 179 -30.33 26.94 -26.23
CA GLY A 179 -30.39 25.47 -26.20
C GLY A 179 -29.77 24.85 -24.93
N PRO A 180 -30.15 23.60 -24.58
CA PRO A 180 -29.86 23.00 -23.27
C PRO A 180 -28.36 22.94 -22.92
N LYS A 181 -27.48 22.81 -23.92
CA LYS A 181 -26.01 22.78 -23.71
C LYS A 181 -25.46 24.14 -23.27
N THR A 182 -25.93 25.22 -23.89
CA THR A 182 -25.48 26.59 -23.60
C THR A 182 -25.96 27.04 -22.22
N ALA A 183 -27.20 26.70 -21.85
CA ALA A 183 -27.73 26.97 -20.52
C ALA A 183 -26.95 26.22 -19.42
N ALA A 184 -26.63 24.94 -19.64
CA ALA A 184 -25.81 24.16 -18.71
C ALA A 184 -24.38 24.73 -18.57
N ALA A 185 -23.74 25.09 -19.69
CA ALA A 185 -22.42 25.73 -19.67
C ALA A 185 -22.45 27.06 -18.89
N ALA A 186 -23.50 27.88 -19.08
CA ALA A 186 -23.68 29.13 -18.37
C ALA A 186 -23.85 28.93 -16.86
N ALA A 187 -24.59 27.88 -16.45
CA ALA A 187 -24.73 27.51 -15.05
C ALA A 187 -23.37 27.17 -14.42
N VAL A 188 -22.58 26.31 -15.08
CA VAL A 188 -21.24 25.94 -14.62
C VAL A 188 -20.32 27.15 -14.54
N ALA A 189 -20.36 28.04 -15.55
CA ALA A 189 -19.53 29.24 -15.60
C ALA A 189 -19.84 30.19 -14.45
N LEU A 190 -21.12 30.47 -14.18
CA LEU A 190 -21.55 31.28 -13.03
C LEU A 190 -21.15 30.64 -11.70
N GLY A 191 -21.25 29.32 -11.58
CA GLY A 191 -20.82 28.58 -10.39
C GLY A 191 -19.30 28.66 -10.14
N ARG A 192 -18.50 28.88 -11.18
CA ARG A 192 -17.05 29.13 -11.07
C ARG A 192 -16.72 30.58 -10.74
N ILE A 193 -17.45 31.55 -11.29
CA ILE A 193 -17.27 32.97 -10.98
C ILE A 193 -17.56 33.24 -9.50
N ALA A 194 -18.64 32.64 -8.97
CA ALA A 194 -18.93 32.58 -7.54
C ALA A 194 -19.01 33.95 -6.82
N THR A 195 -19.73 34.90 -7.39
CA THR A 195 -20.17 36.13 -6.70
C THR A 195 -21.59 35.98 -6.14
N ALA A 196 -22.01 36.90 -5.27
CA ALA A 196 -23.38 36.93 -4.74
C ALA A 196 -24.42 37.10 -5.87
N GLU A 197 -24.12 37.89 -6.90
CA GLU A 197 -24.96 38.07 -8.07
C GLU A 197 -25.09 36.79 -8.89
N ALA A 198 -23.98 36.06 -9.09
CA ALA A 198 -23.98 34.78 -9.77
C ALA A 198 -24.80 33.73 -9.00
N ALA A 199 -24.64 33.67 -7.67
CA ALA A 199 -25.43 32.80 -6.80
C ALA A 199 -26.93 33.12 -6.87
N ARG A 200 -27.30 34.40 -6.85
CA ARG A 200 -28.70 34.83 -6.99
C ARG A 200 -29.27 34.44 -8.35
N ALA A 201 -28.55 34.71 -9.43
CA ALA A 201 -28.96 34.35 -10.79
C ALA A 201 -29.19 32.84 -10.95
N LEU A 202 -28.26 32.02 -10.47
CA LEU A 202 -28.40 30.56 -10.46
C LEU A 202 -29.61 30.13 -9.60
N GLY A 203 -29.78 30.72 -8.42
CA GLY A 203 -30.89 30.43 -7.52
C GLY A 203 -32.27 30.69 -8.16
N GLU A 204 -32.43 31.83 -8.83
CA GLU A 204 -33.65 32.19 -9.56
C GLU A 204 -33.90 31.27 -10.76
N ALA A 205 -32.86 30.92 -11.51
CA ALA A 205 -32.96 30.01 -12.65
C ALA A 205 -33.33 28.58 -12.23
N ARG A 206 -32.78 28.10 -11.11
CA ARG A 206 -33.04 26.76 -10.56
C ARG A 206 -34.53 26.50 -10.33
N VAL A 207 -35.26 27.49 -9.84
CA VAL A 207 -36.71 27.37 -9.54
C VAL A 207 -37.50 27.13 -10.81
N LYS A 208 -37.06 27.70 -11.94
CA LYS A 208 -37.78 27.66 -13.23
C LYS A 208 -37.31 26.51 -14.13
N ALA A 209 -36.08 26.03 -13.94
CA ALA A 209 -35.47 25.03 -14.81
C ALA A 209 -36.13 23.64 -14.64
N PRO A 210 -36.39 22.93 -15.76
CA PRO A 210 -36.88 21.55 -15.71
C PRO A 210 -35.74 20.52 -15.73
N GLY A 211 -36.04 19.33 -15.19
CA GLY A 211 -35.28 18.09 -15.45
C GLY A 211 -33.75 18.22 -15.26
N PRO A 212 -32.93 17.75 -16.23
CA PRO A 212 -31.48 17.75 -16.10
C PRO A 212 -30.83 19.12 -15.87
N LEU A 213 -31.42 20.19 -16.44
CA LEU A 213 -30.87 21.54 -16.29
C LEU A 213 -30.98 22.05 -14.85
N ARG A 214 -32.08 21.73 -14.14
CA ARG A 214 -32.23 22.06 -12.71
C ARG A 214 -31.13 21.40 -11.87
N VAL A 215 -30.82 20.15 -12.16
CA VAL A 215 -29.77 19.38 -11.45
C VAL A 215 -28.40 20.01 -11.68
N GLU A 216 -28.08 20.39 -12.92
CA GLU A 216 -26.81 21.08 -13.24
C GLU A 216 -26.70 22.45 -12.56
N ILE A 217 -27.78 23.23 -12.54
CA ILE A 217 -27.82 24.53 -11.84
C ILE A 217 -27.62 24.32 -10.34
N ALA A 218 -28.24 23.30 -9.75
CA ALA A 218 -28.09 22.99 -8.34
C ALA A 218 -26.65 22.53 -7.99
N ALA A 219 -26.03 21.70 -8.82
CA ALA A 219 -24.62 21.34 -8.68
C ALA A 219 -23.69 22.55 -8.84
N SER A 220 -24.01 23.47 -9.76
CA SER A 220 -23.27 24.72 -9.96
C SER A 220 -23.41 25.68 -8.77
N LEU A 221 -24.56 25.69 -8.09
CA LEU A 221 -24.75 26.44 -6.84
C LEU A 221 -23.93 25.87 -5.68
N VAL A 222 -23.81 24.55 -5.55
CA VAL A 222 -22.90 23.94 -4.55
C VAL A 222 -21.47 24.41 -4.79
N ARG A 223 -21.00 24.37 -6.05
CA ARG A 223 -19.67 24.87 -6.42
C ARG A 223 -19.50 26.36 -6.13
N CYS A 224 -20.54 27.16 -6.39
CA CYS A 224 -20.59 28.57 -6.06
C CYS A 224 -20.42 28.80 -4.55
N ALA A 225 -21.19 28.07 -3.73
CA ALA A 225 -21.13 28.14 -2.28
C ALA A 225 -19.76 27.72 -1.71
N ASP A 226 -19.16 26.66 -2.25
CA ASP A 226 -17.81 26.24 -1.88
C ASP A 226 -16.77 27.34 -2.11
N ARG A 227 -16.84 28.03 -3.26
CA ARG A 227 -15.93 29.13 -3.59
C ARG A 227 -16.24 30.40 -2.79
N LEU A 228 -17.51 30.71 -2.53
CA LEU A 228 -17.92 31.81 -1.66
C LEU A 228 -17.34 31.63 -0.25
N LEU A 229 -17.44 30.42 0.30
CA LEU A 229 -16.83 30.06 1.58
C LEU A 229 -15.30 30.24 1.54
N ALA A 230 -14.63 29.72 0.50
CA ALA A 230 -13.19 29.88 0.33
C ALA A 230 -12.74 31.35 0.19
N ASN A 231 -13.61 32.20 -0.37
CA ASN A 231 -13.39 33.64 -0.52
C ASN A 231 -13.79 34.46 0.72
N GLY A 232 -14.13 33.82 1.84
CA GLY A 232 -14.47 34.51 3.10
C GLY A 232 -15.91 35.02 3.18
N ASN A 233 -16.84 34.45 2.42
CA ASN A 233 -18.27 34.80 2.42
C ASN A 233 -19.13 33.63 2.97
N PRO A 234 -19.00 33.29 4.27
CA PRO A 234 -19.63 32.11 4.85
C PRO A 234 -21.15 32.23 4.96
N ALA A 235 -21.69 33.45 5.13
CA ALA A 235 -23.14 33.66 5.27
C ALA A 235 -23.88 33.36 3.95
N GLU A 236 -23.33 33.84 2.84
CA GLU A 236 -23.84 33.57 1.50
C GLU A 236 -23.71 32.09 1.14
N ALA A 237 -22.58 31.47 1.46
CA ALA A 237 -22.38 30.04 1.27
C ALA A 237 -23.38 29.21 2.10
N ALA A 238 -23.58 29.55 3.37
CA ALA A 238 -24.52 28.88 4.27
C ALA A 238 -25.94 28.94 3.72
N ALA A 239 -26.41 30.11 3.28
CA ALA A 239 -27.75 30.25 2.70
C ALA A 239 -27.99 29.35 1.47
N ILE A 240 -26.95 29.11 0.66
CA ILE A 240 -27.02 28.20 -0.49
C ILE A 240 -27.04 26.74 -0.02
N PHE A 241 -26.13 26.35 0.88
CA PHE A 241 -26.08 24.99 1.41
C PHE A 241 -27.38 24.61 2.15
N ASP A 242 -27.96 25.53 2.93
CA ASP A 242 -29.23 25.30 3.62
C ASP A 242 -30.37 25.03 2.64
N ARG A 243 -30.44 25.81 1.56
CA ARG A 243 -31.44 25.60 0.51
C ARG A 243 -31.25 24.27 -0.21
N LEU A 244 -30.00 23.86 -0.43
CA LEU A 244 -29.68 22.67 -1.23
C LEU A 244 -29.59 21.38 -0.40
N GLY A 245 -29.58 21.47 0.93
CA GLY A 245 -29.64 20.32 1.84
C GLY A 245 -31.06 19.74 2.00
N ALA A 246 -32.06 20.38 1.40
CA ALA A 246 -33.46 19.99 1.53
C ALA A 246 -33.76 18.62 0.85
N PRO A 247 -34.72 17.83 1.38
CA PRO A 247 -35.01 16.47 0.87
C PRO A 247 -35.46 16.38 -0.59
N GLU A 248 -36.01 17.45 -1.15
CA GLU A 248 -36.48 17.52 -2.53
C GLU A 248 -35.35 17.65 -3.58
N GLU A 249 -34.12 17.93 -3.15
CA GLU A 249 -32.98 18.04 -4.07
C GLU A 249 -32.44 16.66 -4.48
N ALA A 250 -31.78 16.64 -5.65
CA ALA A 250 -31.11 15.43 -6.11
C ALA A 250 -30.08 14.96 -5.07
N ARG A 251 -30.08 13.66 -4.75
CA ARG A 251 -29.27 13.06 -3.68
C ARG A 251 -27.81 13.54 -3.65
N ALA A 252 -27.13 13.56 -4.80
CA ALA A 252 -25.74 14.00 -4.88
C ALA A 252 -25.54 15.48 -4.47
N THR A 253 -26.42 16.37 -4.95
CA THR A 253 -26.42 17.79 -4.58
C THR A 253 -26.71 17.95 -3.10
N ARG A 254 -27.70 17.21 -2.60
CA ARG A 254 -28.12 17.23 -1.20
C ARG A 254 -26.98 16.84 -0.26
N LEU A 255 -26.33 15.70 -0.52
CA LEU A 255 -25.20 15.23 0.29
C LEU A 255 -24.02 16.23 0.28
N ALA A 256 -23.72 16.82 -0.87
CA ALA A 256 -22.68 17.83 -0.98
C ALA A 256 -23.04 19.11 -0.19
N ALA A 257 -24.30 19.53 -0.24
CA ALA A 257 -24.79 20.68 0.51
C ALA A 257 -24.77 20.45 2.02
N LEU A 258 -25.21 19.28 2.50
CA LEU A 258 -25.12 18.88 3.91
C LEU A 258 -23.67 18.89 4.41
N LYS A 259 -22.71 18.43 3.59
CA LYS A 259 -21.27 18.53 3.91
C LYS A 259 -20.82 19.99 3.96
N GLY A 260 -21.34 20.82 3.06
CA GLY A 260 -21.15 22.27 3.07
C GLY A 260 -21.64 22.94 4.36
N GLN A 261 -22.82 22.54 4.86
CA GLN A 261 -23.39 23.04 6.13
C GLN A 261 -22.46 22.78 7.32
N VAL A 262 -21.84 21.60 7.38
CA VAL A 262 -20.85 21.30 8.43
C VAL A 262 -19.66 22.26 8.30
N ARG A 263 -19.13 22.46 7.09
CA ARG A 263 -17.95 23.31 6.86
C ARG A 263 -18.18 24.79 7.18
N VAL A 264 -19.36 25.33 6.85
CA VAL A 264 -19.71 26.73 7.18
C VAL A 264 -19.94 26.94 8.67
N ALA A 265 -20.26 25.89 9.43
CA ALA A 265 -20.50 25.99 10.87
C ALA A 265 -19.23 26.34 11.68
N GLY A 266 -18.03 26.20 11.10
CA GLY A 266 -16.77 26.59 11.74
C GLY A 266 -16.58 25.91 13.09
N ASP A 267 -16.42 26.69 14.16
CA ASP A 267 -16.26 26.16 15.53
C ASP A 267 -17.48 25.35 16.02
N SER A 268 -18.66 25.55 15.42
CA SER A 268 -19.88 24.80 15.74
C SER A 268 -20.03 23.50 14.95
N SER A 269 -19.04 23.12 14.13
CA SER A 269 -19.10 21.91 13.28
C SER A 269 -19.40 20.64 14.08
N ALA A 270 -18.79 20.48 15.26
CA ALA A 270 -19.04 19.31 16.13
C ALA A 270 -20.51 19.23 16.55
N ALA A 271 -21.10 20.36 16.96
CA ALA A 271 -22.50 20.43 17.35
C ALA A 271 -23.43 20.14 16.16
N LYS A 272 -23.08 20.64 14.96
CA LYS A 272 -23.85 20.35 13.74
C LYS A 272 -23.80 18.87 13.36
N ILE A 273 -22.63 18.23 13.48
CA ILE A 273 -22.48 16.79 13.25
C ILE A 273 -23.34 16.00 14.25
N VAL A 274 -23.36 16.38 15.53
CA VAL A 274 -24.21 15.75 16.55
C VAL A 274 -25.70 15.88 16.21
N GLU A 275 -26.15 17.07 15.79
CA GLU A 275 -27.53 17.28 15.31
C GLU A 275 -27.86 16.34 14.14
N MET A 276 -26.95 16.23 13.18
CA MET A 276 -27.14 15.36 12.00
C MET A 276 -27.15 13.87 12.36
N LEU A 277 -26.35 13.43 13.34
CA LEU A 277 -26.37 12.04 13.84
C LEU A 277 -27.64 11.67 14.60
N ALA A 278 -28.40 12.67 15.07
CA ALA A 278 -29.70 12.46 15.71
C ALA A 278 -30.86 12.39 14.69
N SER A 279 -30.59 12.63 13.41
CA SER A 279 -31.58 12.58 12.33
C SER A 279 -32.06 11.15 12.07
N ALA A 280 -33.32 11.01 11.65
CA ALA A 280 -33.85 9.75 11.11
C ALA A 280 -33.50 9.53 9.63
N ASP A 281 -32.85 10.51 8.99
CA ASP A 281 -32.45 10.45 7.59
C ASP A 281 -31.05 9.84 7.44
N ASP A 282 -30.99 8.68 6.77
CA ASP A 282 -29.75 7.93 6.57
C ASP A 282 -28.68 8.72 5.80
N ASP A 283 -29.08 9.54 4.83
CA ASP A 283 -28.14 10.37 4.05
C ASP A 283 -27.53 11.47 4.93
N VAL A 284 -28.33 12.08 5.82
CA VAL A 284 -27.85 13.06 6.80
C VAL A 284 -26.87 12.41 7.78
N CYS A 285 -27.21 11.23 8.31
CA CYS A 285 -26.34 10.46 9.19
C CYS A 285 -25.02 10.06 8.51
N ALA A 286 -25.08 9.63 7.25
CA ALA A 286 -23.90 9.23 6.48
C ALA A 286 -22.92 10.40 6.26
N VAL A 287 -23.44 11.60 5.94
CA VAL A 287 -22.60 12.80 5.83
C VAL A 287 -21.96 13.15 7.17
N ALA A 288 -22.74 13.09 8.26
CA ALA A 288 -22.22 13.36 9.60
C ALA A 288 -21.07 12.41 9.94
N ALA A 289 -21.27 11.10 9.72
CA ALA A 289 -20.26 10.08 9.96
C ALA A 289 -18.96 10.33 9.19
N ALA A 290 -19.07 10.71 7.92
CA ALA A 290 -17.92 11.03 7.06
C ALA A 290 -17.14 12.27 7.53
N CYS A 291 -17.79 13.20 8.25
CA CYS A 291 -17.16 14.44 8.70
C CYS A 291 -16.51 14.34 10.08
N ILE A 292 -16.82 13.31 10.88
CA ILE A 292 -16.24 13.17 12.24
C ILE A 292 -14.72 13.02 12.18
N ALA A 293 -14.21 12.19 11.27
CA ALA A 293 -12.77 11.92 11.17
C ALA A 293 -11.96 13.14 10.74
N ASP A 294 -12.56 14.01 9.91
CA ASP A 294 -11.96 15.28 9.47
C ASP A 294 -11.91 16.30 10.62
N LEU A 295 -12.79 16.18 11.61
CA LEU A 295 -12.88 17.06 12.77
C LEU A 295 -11.99 16.55 13.92
N SER A 296 -10.71 16.88 13.85
CA SER A 296 -9.74 16.54 14.89
C SER A 296 -9.66 17.61 16.00
N GLY A 297 -9.42 17.17 17.24
CA GLY A 297 -9.05 18.05 18.35
C GLY A 297 -9.92 17.91 19.60
N LYS A 298 -9.32 18.25 20.75
CA LYS A 298 -9.91 18.06 22.08
C LYS A 298 -11.30 18.68 22.26
N ALA A 299 -11.55 19.84 21.64
CA ALA A 299 -12.84 20.53 21.75
C ALA A 299 -13.97 19.74 21.06
N ALA A 300 -13.74 19.28 19.84
CA ALA A 300 -14.67 18.43 19.10
C ALA A 300 -14.93 17.11 19.85
N THR A 301 -13.86 16.44 20.28
CA THR A 301 -13.96 15.19 21.05
C THR A 301 -14.79 15.36 22.33
N LYS A 302 -14.64 16.49 23.04
CA LYS A 302 -15.46 16.80 24.22
C LYS A 302 -16.94 16.98 23.88
N THR A 303 -17.25 17.66 22.78
CA THR A 303 -18.63 17.82 22.29
C THR A 303 -19.27 16.49 21.92
N PHE A 304 -18.54 15.64 21.19
CA PHE A 304 -18.98 14.30 20.83
C PHE A 304 -19.21 13.41 22.06
N ALA A 305 -18.29 13.42 23.02
CA ALA A 305 -18.43 12.67 24.25
C ALA A 305 -19.65 13.10 25.07
N ALA A 306 -19.90 14.40 25.19
CA ALA A 306 -21.07 14.92 25.91
C ALA A 306 -22.40 14.53 25.26
N ALA A 307 -22.43 14.38 23.94
CA ALA A 307 -23.63 14.05 23.19
C ALA A 307 -23.92 12.54 23.09
N PHE A 308 -22.90 11.69 23.24
CA PHE A 308 -22.97 10.26 22.94
C PHE A 308 -24.19 9.58 23.59
N ALA A 309 -24.42 9.76 24.89
CA ALA A 309 -25.51 9.11 25.61
C ALA A 309 -26.91 9.41 25.05
N GLN A 310 -27.10 10.61 24.49
CA GLN A 310 -28.39 11.11 23.99
C GLN A 310 -28.66 10.74 22.53
N LEU A 311 -27.66 10.24 21.80
CA LEU A 311 -27.84 9.86 20.41
C LEU A 311 -28.68 8.57 20.27
N PRO A 312 -29.45 8.43 19.17
CA PRO A 312 -30.10 7.17 18.84
C PRO A 312 -29.06 6.07 18.56
N PRO A 313 -29.43 4.78 18.61
CA PRO A 313 -28.49 3.66 18.43
C PRO A 313 -27.61 3.77 17.17
N GLN A 314 -28.21 4.09 16.02
CA GLN A 314 -27.48 4.31 14.77
C GLN A 314 -26.47 5.46 14.88
N GLY A 315 -26.88 6.59 15.45
CA GLY A 315 -26.01 7.74 15.70
C GLY A 315 -24.83 7.41 16.62
N LYS A 316 -25.05 6.59 17.66
CA LYS A 316 -23.99 6.09 18.56
C LYS A 316 -22.96 5.25 17.81
N VAL A 317 -23.41 4.31 16.97
CA VAL A 317 -22.52 3.46 16.17
C VAL A 317 -21.68 4.30 15.21
N LEU A 318 -22.33 5.22 14.47
CA LEU A 318 -21.65 6.10 13.52
C LEU A 318 -20.67 7.05 14.22
N LEU A 319 -21.03 7.57 15.39
CA LEU A 319 -20.16 8.44 16.18
C LEU A 319 -18.88 7.70 16.57
N VAL A 320 -19.02 6.50 17.15
CA VAL A 320 -17.89 5.68 17.61
C VAL A 320 -16.99 5.27 16.44
N ALA A 321 -17.58 4.87 15.31
CA ALA A 321 -16.82 4.54 14.11
C ALA A 321 -16.05 5.75 13.55
N GLY A 322 -16.69 6.91 13.49
CA GLY A 322 -16.06 8.16 13.05
C GLY A 322 -14.91 8.60 13.96
N LEU A 323 -15.10 8.54 15.28
CA LEU A 323 -14.06 8.83 16.27
C LEU A 323 -12.87 7.87 16.10
N ALA A 324 -13.14 6.58 15.91
CA ALA A 324 -12.09 5.58 15.67
C ALA A 324 -11.33 5.84 14.35
N ALA A 325 -12.00 6.30 13.31
CA ALA A 325 -11.37 6.70 12.06
C ALA A 325 -10.46 7.94 12.23
N GLY A 326 -10.86 8.91 13.07
CA GLY A 326 -10.05 10.08 13.40
C GLY A 326 -8.85 9.78 14.31
N GLY A 327 -8.95 8.77 15.19
CA GLY A 327 -7.83 8.25 15.97
C GLY A 327 -7.40 9.10 17.18
N ASP A 328 -8.15 10.13 17.57
CA ASP A 328 -7.88 10.91 18.78
C ASP A 328 -8.13 10.05 20.03
N LYS A 329 -7.04 9.66 20.72
CA LYS A 329 -7.09 8.84 21.94
C LYS A 329 -7.93 9.47 23.06
N ALA A 330 -8.17 10.79 23.04
CA ALA A 330 -9.08 11.42 23.99
C ALA A 330 -10.53 10.92 23.88
N ALA A 331 -10.90 10.27 22.76
CA ALA A 331 -12.19 9.62 22.56
C ALA A 331 -12.29 8.21 23.17
N GLY A 332 -11.20 7.67 23.76
CA GLY A 332 -11.18 6.35 24.40
C GLY A 332 -12.33 6.09 25.38
N PRO A 333 -12.70 7.03 26.28
CA PRO A 333 -13.83 6.85 27.19
C PRO A 333 -15.18 6.60 26.47
N VAL A 334 -15.41 7.23 25.31
CA VAL A 334 -16.64 7.02 24.53
C VAL A 334 -16.67 5.60 23.95
N ALA A 335 -15.53 5.10 23.47
CA ALA A 335 -15.42 3.72 22.99
C ALA A 335 -15.61 2.70 24.13
N VAL A 336 -15.10 2.98 25.33
CA VAL A 336 -15.33 2.15 26.54
C VAL A 336 -16.82 2.13 26.91
N GLU A 337 -17.48 3.29 26.92
CA GLU A 337 -18.91 3.38 27.20
C GLU A 337 -19.74 2.59 26.17
N ALA A 338 -19.44 2.76 24.88
CA ALA A 338 -20.08 2.00 23.80
C ALA A 338 -19.86 0.49 23.95
N ALA A 339 -18.64 0.07 24.29
CA ALA A 339 -18.28 -1.34 24.46
C ALA A 339 -18.96 -2.01 25.67
N ARG A 340 -19.58 -1.24 26.57
CA ARG A 340 -20.39 -1.73 27.69
C ARG A 340 -21.89 -1.75 27.41
N SER A 341 -22.31 -1.36 26.20
CA SER A 341 -23.73 -1.32 25.83
C SER A 341 -24.36 -2.71 25.82
N ASP A 342 -25.61 -2.79 26.30
CA ASP A 342 -26.44 -3.99 26.18
C ASP A 342 -26.86 -4.24 24.71
N LEU A 343 -26.95 -3.18 23.90
CA LEU A 343 -27.24 -3.27 22.46
C LEU A 343 -26.02 -3.82 21.69
N PRO A 344 -26.15 -4.98 21.00
CA PRO A 344 -25.04 -5.65 20.31
C PRO A 344 -24.30 -4.77 19.30
N GLU A 345 -25.02 -4.00 18.49
CA GLU A 345 -24.44 -3.15 17.45
C GLU A 345 -23.56 -2.03 18.03
N ILE A 346 -23.96 -1.43 19.15
CA ILE A 346 -23.17 -0.39 19.85
C ILE A 346 -21.98 -1.04 20.55
N ARG A 347 -22.20 -2.20 21.18
CA ARG A 347 -21.14 -2.96 21.86
C ARG A 347 -20.03 -3.34 20.91
N LEU A 348 -20.37 -3.91 19.75
CA LEU A 348 -19.40 -4.30 18.72
C LEU A 348 -18.64 -3.08 18.19
N ALA A 349 -19.35 -1.98 17.88
CA ALA A 349 -18.71 -0.75 17.44
C ALA A 349 -17.71 -0.20 18.49
N GLY A 350 -18.10 -0.22 19.78
CA GLY A 350 -17.23 0.16 20.88
C GLY A 350 -15.98 -0.71 20.99
N LEU A 351 -16.15 -2.04 20.97
CA LEU A 351 -15.03 -2.98 20.99
C LEU A 351 -14.07 -2.74 19.82
N GLN A 352 -14.58 -2.63 18.59
CA GLN A 352 -13.79 -2.33 17.40
C GLN A 352 -13.04 -0.99 17.54
N ALA A 353 -13.70 0.03 18.06
CA ALA A 353 -13.10 1.35 18.25
C ALA A 353 -11.94 1.33 19.26
N LEU A 354 -12.00 0.48 20.29
CA LEU A 354 -10.92 0.33 21.26
C LEU A 354 -9.60 -0.16 20.64
N ALA A 355 -9.64 -0.82 19.48
CA ALA A 355 -8.43 -1.15 18.71
C ALA A 355 -7.60 0.10 18.37
N LYS A 356 -8.26 1.22 18.03
CA LYS A 356 -7.60 2.48 17.66
C LYS A 356 -7.56 3.47 18.81
N LEU A 357 -8.64 3.56 19.59
CA LEU A 357 -8.83 4.58 20.62
C LEU A 357 -8.41 4.12 22.03
N GLY A 358 -8.35 2.81 22.26
CA GLY A 358 -8.02 2.25 23.56
C GLY A 358 -6.54 2.35 23.91
N ASP A 359 -6.26 2.09 25.18
CA ASP A 359 -4.93 1.97 25.78
C ASP A 359 -4.92 0.77 26.77
N ALA A 360 -3.92 0.69 27.65
CA ALA A 360 -3.82 -0.38 28.65
C ALA A 360 -5.08 -0.48 29.55
N THR A 361 -5.81 0.61 29.76
CA THR A 361 -7.03 0.61 30.60
C THR A 361 -8.20 -0.11 29.94
N ALA A 362 -8.18 -0.27 28.61
CA ALA A 362 -9.20 -1.01 27.86
C ALA A 362 -8.99 -2.54 27.90
N VAL A 363 -7.78 -3.00 28.25
CA VAL A 363 -7.42 -4.43 28.23
C VAL A 363 -8.35 -5.30 29.07
N PRO A 364 -8.67 -4.97 30.35
CA PRO A 364 -9.58 -5.79 31.15
C PRO A 364 -10.97 -5.95 30.52
N LEU A 365 -11.48 -4.90 29.88
CA LEU A 365 -12.78 -4.93 29.22
C LEU A 365 -12.76 -5.86 28.00
N LEU A 366 -11.73 -5.74 27.15
CA LEU A 366 -11.60 -6.59 25.97
C LEU A 366 -11.40 -8.07 26.36
N ILE A 367 -10.64 -8.35 27.42
CA ILE A 367 -10.46 -9.71 27.94
C ILE A 367 -11.79 -10.27 28.46
N ALA A 368 -12.57 -9.47 29.21
CA ALA A 368 -13.88 -9.88 29.69
C ALA A 368 -14.85 -10.18 28.53
N ALA A 369 -14.86 -9.35 27.49
CA ALA A 369 -15.67 -9.58 26.29
C ALA A 369 -15.25 -10.84 25.53
N MET A 370 -13.94 -11.15 25.48
CA MET A 370 -13.45 -12.39 24.90
C MET A 370 -13.86 -13.62 25.74
N ALA A 371 -13.82 -13.51 27.07
CA ALA A 371 -14.18 -14.60 27.99
C ALA A 371 -15.69 -14.89 28.01
N ALA A 372 -16.53 -13.86 27.86
CA ALA A 372 -17.98 -14.00 27.79
C ALA A 372 -18.46 -14.81 26.57
N GLY A 373 -17.65 -14.88 25.50
CA GLY A 373 -18.00 -15.60 24.28
C GLY A 373 -18.99 -14.85 23.38
N GLY A 374 -19.68 -15.57 22.52
CA GLY A 374 -20.69 -15.01 21.61
C GLY A 374 -20.12 -14.22 20.42
N ASP A 375 -20.92 -13.30 19.90
CA ASP A 375 -20.63 -12.47 18.73
C ASP A 375 -19.46 -11.48 18.95
N ALA A 376 -19.31 -10.99 20.18
CA ALA A 376 -18.30 -10.01 20.56
C ALA A 376 -16.89 -10.58 20.76
N ALA A 377 -16.74 -11.90 20.98
CA ALA A 377 -15.46 -12.48 21.37
C ALA A 377 -14.39 -12.39 20.28
N GLY A 378 -14.77 -12.55 19.00
CA GLY A 378 -13.86 -12.40 17.87
C GLY A 378 -13.34 -10.96 17.75
N THR A 379 -14.26 -10.00 17.79
CA THR A 379 -13.95 -8.57 17.77
C THR A 379 -13.08 -8.12 18.95
N ALA A 380 -13.36 -8.61 20.15
CA ALA A 380 -12.56 -8.29 21.33
C ALA A 380 -11.13 -8.82 21.20
N ARG A 381 -10.94 -10.03 20.65
CA ARG A 381 -9.62 -10.59 20.35
C ARG A 381 -8.87 -9.77 19.31
N GLU A 382 -9.51 -9.43 18.19
CA GLU A 382 -8.91 -8.59 17.14
C GLU A 382 -8.51 -7.21 17.69
N SER A 383 -9.35 -6.64 18.55
CA SER A 383 -9.07 -5.36 19.19
C SER A 383 -7.92 -5.44 20.18
N LEU A 384 -7.79 -6.55 20.94
CA LEU A 384 -6.61 -6.82 21.76
C LEU A 384 -5.34 -6.98 20.94
N GLN A 385 -5.42 -7.54 19.73
CA GLN A 385 -4.26 -7.65 18.83
C GLN A 385 -3.83 -6.30 18.27
N ALA A 386 -4.77 -5.38 18.05
CA ALA A 386 -4.51 -4.09 17.42
C ALA A 386 -4.28 -2.92 18.39
N VAL A 387 -4.80 -2.99 19.62
CA VAL A 387 -4.71 -1.88 20.58
C VAL A 387 -3.25 -1.50 20.87
N TYR A 388 -2.95 -0.21 20.72
CA TYR A 388 -1.59 0.31 20.86
C TYR A 388 -1.54 1.40 21.93
N GLY A 389 -0.61 1.24 22.86
CA GLY A 389 -0.29 2.19 23.91
C GLY A 389 0.73 1.60 24.89
N PRO A 390 1.44 2.43 25.67
CA PRO A 390 2.32 1.96 26.74
C PRO A 390 1.57 1.07 27.73
N GLY A 391 2.19 -0.03 28.17
CA GLY A 391 1.61 -0.90 29.21
C GLY A 391 0.59 -1.92 28.73
N VAL A 392 0.21 -1.91 27.44
CA VAL A 392 -0.81 -2.84 26.91
C VAL A 392 -0.32 -4.29 26.98
N ASP A 393 0.90 -4.56 26.52
CA ASP A 393 1.46 -5.91 26.48
C ASP A 393 1.65 -6.46 27.90
N GLU A 394 2.10 -5.61 28.83
CA GLU A 394 2.23 -5.92 30.25
C GLU A 394 0.88 -6.23 30.90
N ALA A 395 -0.17 -5.47 30.56
CA ALA A 395 -1.52 -5.70 31.06
C ALA A 395 -2.10 -7.05 30.56
N ILE A 396 -1.88 -7.38 29.28
CA ILE A 396 -2.29 -8.67 28.70
C ILE A 396 -1.51 -9.82 29.36
N ALA A 397 -0.18 -9.68 29.47
CA ALA A 397 0.69 -10.69 30.10
C ALA A 397 0.34 -10.92 31.58
N THR A 398 -0.01 -9.85 32.31
CA THR A 398 -0.45 -9.97 33.71
C THR A 398 -1.78 -10.72 33.80
N SER A 399 -2.75 -10.40 32.95
CA SER A 399 -4.06 -11.07 32.92
C SER A 399 -3.96 -12.54 32.54
N MET A 400 -2.95 -12.91 31.73
CA MET A 400 -2.67 -14.29 31.35
C MET A 400 -2.29 -15.18 32.56
N LYS A 401 -1.71 -14.62 33.63
CA LYS A 401 -1.34 -15.38 34.84
C LYS A 401 -2.56 -15.93 35.58
N THR A 402 -3.67 -15.19 35.57
CA THR A 402 -4.89 -15.53 36.32
C THR A 402 -6.00 -16.14 35.46
N ALA A 403 -5.89 -16.07 34.13
CA ALA A 403 -6.84 -16.67 33.19
C ALA A 403 -6.89 -18.20 33.30
N ASP A 404 -8.06 -18.82 33.05
CA ASP A 404 -8.23 -20.27 32.97
C ASP A 404 -7.72 -20.84 31.62
N GLY A 405 -7.75 -22.17 31.43
CA GLY A 405 -7.09 -22.85 30.31
C GLY A 405 -7.45 -22.29 28.92
N GLY A 406 -8.73 -22.14 28.61
CA GLY A 406 -9.18 -21.65 27.31
C GLY A 406 -8.83 -20.18 27.09
N LEU A 407 -9.10 -19.33 28.09
CA LEU A 407 -8.81 -17.91 28.03
C LEU A 407 -7.30 -17.65 27.96
N ARG A 408 -6.51 -18.37 28.75
CA ARG A 408 -5.05 -18.30 28.77
C ARG A 408 -4.46 -18.67 27.41
N ALA A 409 -4.95 -19.74 26.77
CA ALA A 409 -4.50 -20.11 25.43
C ALA A 409 -4.77 -18.99 24.41
N ALA A 410 -5.93 -18.34 24.47
CA ALA A 410 -6.28 -17.22 23.61
C ALA A 410 -5.39 -15.98 23.87
N LEU A 411 -5.06 -15.68 25.13
CA LEU A 411 -4.16 -14.57 25.46
C LEU A 411 -2.72 -14.82 24.99
N ILE A 412 -2.24 -16.06 25.03
CA ILE A 412 -0.93 -16.42 24.44
C ILE A 412 -0.93 -16.13 22.93
N ASP A 413 -2.02 -16.44 22.23
CA ASP A 413 -2.14 -16.18 20.78
C ASP A 413 -2.23 -14.68 20.46
N VAL A 414 -2.90 -13.91 21.30
CA VAL A 414 -2.90 -12.45 21.20
C VAL A 414 -1.49 -11.90 21.35
N LEU A 415 -0.74 -12.31 22.38
CA LEU A 415 0.64 -11.85 22.61
C LEU A 415 1.60 -12.31 21.50
N ASP A 416 1.39 -13.50 20.94
CA ASP A 416 2.13 -13.98 19.77
C ASP A 416 1.90 -13.09 18.55
N ALA A 417 0.63 -12.82 18.21
CA ALA A 417 0.25 -11.97 17.08
C ALA A 417 0.79 -10.53 17.22
N ARG A 418 0.81 -10.01 18.45
CA ARG A 418 1.37 -8.69 18.79
C ARG A 418 2.88 -8.63 18.77
N ARG A 419 3.58 -9.79 18.76
CA ARG A 419 5.03 -9.90 18.98
C ARG A 419 5.47 -9.25 20.29
N ALA A 420 4.68 -9.45 21.34
CA ALA A 420 4.85 -8.80 22.65
C ALA A 420 6.06 -9.37 23.42
N THR A 421 7.23 -8.72 23.30
CA THR A 421 8.46 -9.12 24.00
C THR A 421 8.33 -9.01 25.53
N ALA A 422 7.52 -8.07 26.02
CA ALA A 422 7.22 -7.89 27.45
C ALA A 422 6.56 -9.14 28.09
N ALA A 423 5.98 -10.04 27.28
CA ALA A 423 5.38 -11.28 27.77
C ALA A 423 6.41 -12.38 28.10
N VAL A 424 7.67 -12.25 27.68
CA VAL A 424 8.70 -13.30 27.82
C VAL A 424 8.81 -13.85 29.25
N PRO A 425 8.90 -13.03 30.33
CA PRO A 425 8.98 -13.56 31.69
C PRO A 425 7.79 -14.45 32.06
N THR A 426 6.57 -14.03 31.70
CA THR A 426 5.36 -14.81 32.01
C THR A 426 5.27 -16.07 31.16
N LEU A 427 5.70 -16.02 29.89
CA LEU A 427 5.74 -17.20 29.04
C LEU A 427 6.76 -18.24 29.53
N LEU A 428 7.90 -17.81 30.09
CA LEU A 428 8.87 -18.71 30.73
C LEU A 428 8.28 -19.42 31.95
N GLU A 429 7.49 -18.73 32.78
CA GLU A 429 6.74 -19.34 33.89
C GLU A 429 5.74 -20.39 33.38
N LEU A 430 4.98 -20.08 32.32
CA LEU A 430 4.00 -21.00 31.75
C LEU A 430 4.63 -22.22 31.05
N ALA A 431 5.86 -22.08 30.55
CA ALA A 431 6.59 -23.17 29.91
C ALA A 431 6.93 -24.34 30.86
N VAL A 432 6.77 -24.15 32.18
CA VAL A 432 6.96 -25.19 33.21
C VAL A 432 5.67 -25.60 33.93
N GLY A 433 4.51 -25.08 33.56
CA GLY A 433 3.23 -25.38 34.21
C GLY A 433 2.73 -26.81 33.98
N GLU A 434 1.66 -27.24 34.66
CA GLU A 434 1.18 -28.64 34.58
C GLU A 434 0.44 -28.98 33.27
N ASP A 435 -0.20 -27.99 32.64
CA ASP A 435 -0.94 -28.17 31.39
C ASP A 435 0.01 -28.28 30.18
N ALA A 436 0.06 -29.47 29.56
CA ALA A 436 0.94 -29.75 28.43
C ALA A 436 0.65 -28.90 27.17
N GLY A 437 -0.63 -28.58 26.93
CA GLY A 437 -1.03 -27.75 25.80
C GLY A 437 -0.58 -26.30 25.98
N ILE A 438 -0.73 -25.75 27.20
CA ILE A 438 -0.25 -24.42 27.55
C ILE A 438 1.28 -24.37 27.52
N ARG A 439 1.98 -25.38 28.06
CA ARG A 439 3.45 -25.44 28.00
C ARG A 439 3.97 -25.37 26.55
N SER A 440 3.47 -26.22 25.67
CA SER A 440 3.91 -26.25 24.26
C SER A 440 3.58 -24.94 23.54
N ARG A 441 2.40 -24.36 23.78
CA ARG A 441 2.03 -23.05 23.22
C ARG A 441 2.96 -21.94 23.71
N ALA A 442 3.24 -21.88 25.01
CA ALA A 442 4.14 -20.90 25.60
C ALA A 442 5.57 -21.01 25.02
N VAL A 443 6.10 -22.22 24.88
CA VAL A 443 7.43 -22.45 24.27
C VAL A 443 7.46 -22.00 22.81
N ARG A 444 6.43 -22.32 22.02
CA ARG A 444 6.35 -21.85 20.62
C ARG A 444 6.30 -20.33 20.54
N THR A 445 5.49 -19.68 21.39
CA THR A 445 5.42 -18.22 21.45
C THR A 445 6.75 -17.61 21.90
N LEU A 446 7.47 -18.21 22.86
CA LEU A 446 8.82 -17.79 23.23
C LEU A 446 9.78 -17.81 22.03
N GLY A 447 9.66 -18.80 21.14
CA GLY A 447 10.40 -18.83 19.87
C GLY A 447 10.09 -17.63 18.97
N ASN A 448 8.85 -17.13 18.97
CA ASN A 448 8.40 -16.03 18.12
C ASN A 448 8.68 -14.64 18.70
N VAL A 449 8.59 -14.46 20.02
CA VAL A 449 8.70 -13.15 20.69
C VAL A 449 9.99 -12.96 21.47
N GLY A 450 10.70 -14.05 21.81
CA GLY A 450 11.94 -14.01 22.56
C GLY A 450 13.06 -13.26 21.84
N GLN A 451 13.84 -12.52 22.61
CA GLN A 451 15.07 -11.86 22.15
C GLN A 451 16.31 -12.66 22.60
N PRO A 452 17.49 -12.45 22.01
CA PRO A 452 18.69 -13.24 22.32
C PRO A 452 19.06 -13.32 23.81
N ASP A 453 18.67 -12.33 24.61
CA ASP A 453 18.83 -12.28 26.06
C ASP A 453 18.05 -13.37 26.82
N CYS A 454 17.00 -13.95 26.22
CA CYS A 454 16.23 -15.02 26.84
C CYS A 454 16.79 -16.44 26.58
N ILE A 455 17.81 -16.58 25.73
CA ILE A 455 18.43 -17.88 25.42
C ILE A 455 18.91 -18.61 26.68
N PRO A 456 19.61 -17.98 27.65
CA PRO A 456 19.97 -18.63 28.91
C PRO A 456 18.79 -19.29 29.64
N SER A 457 17.64 -18.63 29.65
CA SER A 457 16.43 -19.16 30.30
C SER A 457 15.85 -20.34 29.51
N LEU A 458 15.81 -20.26 28.17
CA LEU A 458 15.37 -21.37 27.32
C LEU A 458 16.28 -22.58 27.44
N VAL A 459 17.60 -22.38 27.54
CA VAL A 459 18.58 -23.45 27.79
C VAL A 459 18.34 -24.09 29.14
N ALA A 460 18.12 -23.32 30.21
CA ALA A 460 17.80 -23.86 31.52
C ALA A 460 16.50 -24.68 31.53
N LEU A 461 15.49 -24.28 30.75
CA LEU A 461 14.26 -25.05 30.55
C LEU A 461 14.52 -26.35 29.79
N LEU A 462 15.31 -26.28 28.73
CA LEU A 462 15.68 -27.44 27.91
C LEU A 462 16.39 -28.53 28.73
N LEU A 463 17.31 -28.14 29.61
CA LEU A 463 18.03 -29.06 30.49
C LEU A 463 17.10 -29.76 31.50
N LYS A 464 16.02 -29.10 31.92
CA LYS A 464 15.02 -29.65 32.85
C LYS A 464 13.90 -30.43 32.17
N SER A 465 13.76 -30.35 30.85
CA SER A 465 12.66 -30.98 30.13
C SER A 465 12.92 -32.47 29.94
N ALA A 466 11.87 -33.31 30.05
CA ALA A 466 11.97 -34.72 29.66
C ALA A 466 12.16 -34.86 28.14
N LYS A 467 12.65 -36.03 27.70
CA LYS A 467 12.68 -36.38 26.26
C LYS A 467 11.24 -36.41 25.73
N GLY A 468 11.01 -35.81 24.56
CA GLY A 468 9.69 -35.76 23.92
C GLY A 468 9.44 -34.43 23.19
N SER A 469 8.19 -34.21 22.79
CA SER A 469 7.78 -33.05 21.98
C SER A 469 8.14 -31.69 22.58
N GLN A 470 8.05 -31.55 23.90
CA GLN A 470 8.40 -30.29 24.57
C GLN A 470 9.89 -29.94 24.40
N ARG A 471 10.76 -30.95 24.39
CA ARG A 471 12.20 -30.76 24.17
C ARG A 471 12.45 -30.26 22.75
N ASP A 472 11.80 -30.87 21.75
CA ASP A 472 11.89 -30.42 20.35
C ASP A 472 11.34 -29.00 20.15
N ASP A 473 10.26 -28.64 20.86
CA ASP A 473 9.71 -27.27 20.86
C ASP A 473 10.72 -26.27 21.43
N LEU A 474 11.40 -26.61 22.53
CA LEU A 474 12.43 -25.76 23.15
C LEU A 474 13.66 -25.61 22.25
N GLU A 475 14.12 -26.69 21.63
CA GLU A 475 15.23 -26.67 20.67
C GLU A 475 14.91 -25.76 19.47
N ARG A 476 13.68 -25.80 18.95
CA ARG A 476 13.21 -24.88 17.91
C ARG A 476 13.09 -23.45 18.40
N ALA A 477 12.57 -23.22 19.60
CA ALA A 477 12.47 -21.88 20.17
C ALA A 477 13.85 -21.24 20.33
N ILE A 478 14.83 -21.99 20.85
CA ILE A 478 16.23 -21.54 20.96
C ILE A 478 16.78 -21.20 19.57
N MET A 479 16.58 -22.06 18.57
CA MET A 479 17.03 -21.80 17.20
C MET A 479 16.43 -20.52 16.62
N LEU A 480 15.11 -20.31 16.77
CA LEU A 480 14.45 -19.10 16.27
C LEU A 480 14.96 -17.83 16.97
N VAL A 481 15.20 -17.88 18.29
CA VAL A 481 15.72 -16.76 19.07
C VAL A 481 17.19 -16.49 18.73
N ALA A 482 18.01 -17.53 18.61
CA ALA A 482 19.41 -17.43 18.18
C ALA A 482 19.54 -16.82 16.78
N GLY A 483 18.64 -17.16 15.86
CA GLY A 483 18.58 -16.58 14.52
C GLY A 483 18.35 -15.06 14.49
N ARG A 484 17.93 -14.43 15.60
CA ARG A 484 17.82 -12.98 15.74
C ARG A 484 19.14 -12.29 16.11
N ILE A 485 20.20 -13.05 16.37
CA ILE A 485 21.54 -12.50 16.56
C ILE A 485 22.06 -12.00 15.20
N PRO A 486 22.46 -10.72 15.08
CA PRO A 486 22.80 -10.13 13.78
C PRO A 486 23.97 -10.79 13.04
N ASP A 487 24.92 -11.38 13.76
CA ASP A 487 26.08 -12.09 13.18
C ASP A 487 25.75 -13.59 13.06
N PRO A 488 25.58 -14.13 11.83
CA PRO A 488 25.28 -15.54 11.61
C PRO A 488 26.30 -16.50 12.23
N GLN A 489 27.58 -16.11 12.31
CA GLN A 489 28.61 -16.98 12.88
C GLN A 489 28.50 -17.09 14.40
N ARG A 490 27.88 -16.10 15.05
CA ARG A 490 27.70 -16.04 16.50
C ARG A 490 26.35 -16.55 16.99
N GLN A 491 25.48 -17.00 16.09
CA GLN A 491 24.14 -17.46 16.46
C GLN A 491 24.20 -18.66 17.43
N ALA A 492 25.17 -19.56 17.25
CA ALA A 492 25.35 -20.71 18.11
C ALA A 492 26.08 -20.40 19.43
N THR A 493 26.84 -19.29 19.49
CA THR A 493 27.73 -18.96 20.62
C THR A 493 27.02 -19.02 21.98
N PRO A 494 25.80 -18.46 22.17
CA PRO A 494 25.12 -18.56 23.46
C PRO A 494 24.86 -20.00 23.92
N VAL A 495 24.55 -20.92 23.01
CA VAL A 495 24.34 -22.34 23.36
C VAL A 495 25.67 -23.05 23.59
N LEU A 496 26.70 -22.72 22.81
CA LEU A 496 28.05 -23.29 22.94
C LEU A 496 28.72 -22.90 24.26
N ASP A 497 28.49 -21.69 24.75
CA ASP A 497 28.99 -21.23 26.06
C ASP A 497 28.46 -22.08 27.23
N PHE A 498 27.21 -22.55 27.15
CA PHE A 498 26.65 -23.52 28.10
C PHE A 498 27.23 -24.92 27.87
N LEU A 499 27.35 -25.35 26.61
CA LEU A 499 27.91 -26.66 26.27
C LEU A 499 29.33 -26.86 26.85
N ALA A 500 30.15 -25.80 26.85
CA ALA A 500 31.52 -25.84 27.37
C ALA A 500 31.61 -26.01 28.91
N LYS A 501 30.54 -25.70 29.64
CA LYS A 501 30.54 -25.62 31.12
C LYS A 501 29.64 -26.66 31.79
N THR A 502 29.07 -27.57 31.02
CA THR A 502 28.06 -28.53 31.48
C THR A 502 28.58 -29.96 31.58
N SER A 503 27.86 -30.79 32.34
CA SER A 503 28.13 -32.22 32.50
C SER A 503 27.90 -32.99 31.18
N ASP A 504 28.44 -34.20 31.08
CA ASP A 504 28.25 -35.05 29.89
C ASP A 504 26.77 -35.35 29.61
N ALA A 505 25.95 -35.53 30.65
CA ALA A 505 24.50 -35.73 30.49
C ALA A 505 23.80 -34.50 29.89
N GLU A 506 24.22 -33.30 30.30
CA GLU A 506 23.68 -32.03 29.78
C GLU A 506 24.18 -31.75 28.36
N LYS A 507 25.43 -32.12 28.02
CA LYS A 507 25.94 -32.03 26.64
C LYS A 507 25.07 -32.81 25.67
N CYS A 508 24.62 -34.01 26.06
CA CYS A 508 23.69 -34.81 25.25
C CYS A 508 22.35 -34.09 24.96
N VAL A 509 21.94 -33.16 25.84
CA VAL A 509 20.71 -32.38 25.68
C VAL A 509 20.93 -31.13 24.80
N LEU A 510 22.10 -30.48 24.91
CA LEU A 510 22.38 -29.23 24.21
C LEU A 510 22.85 -29.40 22.76
N LEU A 511 23.54 -30.50 22.45
CA LEU A 511 24.07 -30.76 21.10
C LEU A 511 22.98 -30.70 20.00
N PRO A 512 21.78 -31.30 20.14
CA PRO A 512 20.72 -31.17 19.15
C PRO A 512 20.20 -29.74 18.93
N ALA A 513 20.25 -28.89 19.97
CA ALA A 513 19.90 -27.47 19.84
C ALA A 513 20.97 -26.72 19.04
N ALA A 514 22.25 -26.94 19.35
CA ALA A 514 23.37 -26.37 18.60
C ALA A 514 23.33 -26.81 17.13
N GLY A 515 23.02 -28.08 16.86
CA GLY A 515 22.86 -28.62 15.51
C GLY A 515 21.72 -27.98 14.71
N ARG A 516 20.61 -27.58 15.36
CA ARG A 516 19.52 -26.84 14.69
C ARG A 516 19.90 -25.41 14.36
N ILE A 517 20.74 -24.77 15.17
CA ILE A 517 21.25 -23.42 14.89
C ILE A 517 22.25 -23.46 13.73
N GLY A 518 23.16 -24.42 13.75
CA GLY A 518 24.22 -24.56 12.74
C GLY A 518 25.32 -23.51 12.88
N GLY A 519 26.04 -23.27 11.79
CA GLY A 519 27.22 -22.40 11.76
C GLY A 519 28.54 -23.14 12.05
N GLN A 520 29.66 -22.51 11.72
CA GLN A 520 30.98 -23.16 11.75
C GLN A 520 31.42 -23.53 13.17
N GLU A 521 31.14 -22.68 14.17
CA GLU A 521 31.44 -22.96 15.57
C GLU A 521 30.65 -24.17 16.09
N ALA A 522 29.35 -24.24 15.78
CA ALA A 522 28.53 -25.39 16.14
C ALA A 522 29.03 -26.66 15.46
N LEU A 523 29.45 -26.58 14.18
CA LEU A 523 29.94 -27.73 13.43
C LEU A 523 31.19 -28.29 14.11
N SER A 524 32.12 -27.41 14.47
CA SER A 524 33.36 -27.77 15.14
C SER A 524 33.10 -28.46 16.48
N ALA A 525 32.13 -27.97 17.25
CA ALA A 525 31.72 -28.59 18.51
C ALA A 525 31.06 -29.98 18.30
N VAL A 526 30.23 -30.13 17.27
CA VAL A 526 29.59 -31.40 16.93
C VAL A 526 30.59 -32.42 16.41
N GLU A 527 31.56 -32.02 15.58
CA GLU A 527 32.65 -32.88 15.11
C GLU A 527 33.53 -33.38 16.27
N ALA A 528 33.79 -32.53 17.27
CA ALA A 528 34.48 -32.95 18.49
C ALA A 528 33.64 -33.98 19.28
N ALA A 529 32.33 -33.76 19.38
CA ALA A 529 31.42 -34.67 20.08
C ALA A 529 31.27 -36.04 19.39
N LEU A 530 31.33 -36.11 18.05
CA LEU A 530 31.35 -37.37 17.30
C LEU A 530 32.55 -38.25 17.64
N LYS A 531 33.68 -37.64 18.04
CA LYS A 531 34.91 -38.32 18.44
C LYS A 531 34.97 -38.65 19.94
N SER A 532 33.92 -38.32 20.69
CA SER A 532 33.87 -38.55 22.14
C SER A 532 33.96 -40.03 22.49
N GLY A 533 34.65 -40.36 23.59
CA GLY A 533 34.63 -41.72 24.16
C GLY A 533 33.26 -42.13 24.72
N ASN A 534 32.41 -41.16 25.07
CA ASN A 534 31.07 -41.37 25.60
C ASN A 534 30.05 -41.62 24.47
N ALA A 535 29.39 -42.79 24.51
CA ALA A 535 28.43 -43.21 23.47
C ALA A 535 27.20 -42.30 23.37
N ASP A 536 26.70 -41.78 24.50
CA ASP A 536 25.53 -40.90 24.52
C ASP A 536 25.84 -39.56 23.87
N ILE A 537 27.06 -39.03 24.07
CA ILE A 537 27.52 -37.79 23.43
C ILE A 537 27.64 -38.00 21.91
N ARG A 538 28.17 -39.15 21.47
CA ARG A 538 28.23 -39.48 20.04
C ARG A 538 26.83 -39.56 19.42
N ASP A 539 25.87 -40.20 20.08
CA ASP A 539 24.48 -40.27 19.58
C ASP A 539 23.84 -38.88 19.49
N ALA A 540 24.04 -38.03 20.51
CA ALA A 540 23.56 -36.66 20.49
C ALA A 540 24.20 -35.82 19.35
N ALA A 541 25.49 -36.05 19.06
CA ALA A 541 26.18 -35.39 17.96
C ALA A 541 25.66 -35.86 16.58
N VAL A 542 25.35 -37.16 16.42
CA VAL A 542 24.68 -37.68 15.21
C VAL A 542 23.31 -37.01 15.02
N ARG A 543 22.52 -36.88 16.09
CA ARG A 543 21.23 -36.16 16.04
C ARG A 543 21.40 -34.69 15.67
N ALA A 544 22.43 -34.03 16.21
CA ALA A 544 22.76 -32.65 15.89
C ALA A 544 23.05 -32.48 14.38
N LEU A 545 23.89 -33.36 13.80
CA LEU A 545 24.13 -33.38 12.35
C LEU A 545 22.85 -33.66 11.54
N CYS A 546 22.00 -34.58 11.99
CA CYS A 546 20.77 -34.90 11.27
C CYS A 546 19.79 -33.70 11.23
N ASN A 547 19.87 -32.81 12.22
CA ASN A 547 19.05 -31.60 12.35
C ASN A 547 19.68 -30.35 11.74
N TRP A 548 20.83 -30.46 11.06
CA TRP A 548 21.58 -29.31 10.52
C TRP A 548 20.75 -28.43 9.57
N PRO A 549 20.88 -27.10 9.59
CA PRO A 549 20.01 -26.22 8.80
C PRO A 549 20.32 -26.21 7.30
N ASP A 550 21.50 -26.66 6.86
CA ASP A 550 21.95 -26.51 5.47
C ASP A 550 22.88 -27.66 4.99
N ALA A 551 23.29 -27.59 3.73
CA ALA A 551 24.06 -28.61 3.04
C ALA A 551 25.56 -28.68 3.41
N THR A 552 26.06 -27.82 4.30
CA THR A 552 27.48 -27.80 4.68
C THR A 552 27.94 -29.12 5.30
N VAL A 553 27.02 -29.86 5.94
CA VAL A 553 27.30 -31.17 6.56
C VAL A 553 27.02 -32.37 5.65
N ALA A 554 26.69 -32.15 4.38
CA ALA A 554 26.28 -33.25 3.48
C ALA A 554 27.33 -34.36 3.41
N ASP A 555 28.62 -34.01 3.30
CA ASP A 555 29.66 -35.03 3.19
C ASP A 555 29.87 -35.78 4.51
N GLU A 556 29.71 -35.13 5.66
CA GLU A 556 29.78 -35.77 6.98
C GLU A 556 28.59 -36.70 7.24
N LEU A 557 27.38 -36.29 6.85
CA LEU A 557 26.19 -37.14 6.87
C LEU A 557 26.39 -38.39 6.00
N MET A 558 27.01 -38.25 4.84
CA MET A 558 27.31 -39.38 3.96
C MET A 558 28.34 -40.34 4.56
N LYS A 559 29.37 -39.83 5.26
CA LYS A 559 30.29 -40.69 6.03
C LYS A 559 29.55 -41.50 7.10
N LEU A 560 28.58 -40.89 7.80
CA LEU A 560 27.76 -41.61 8.78
C LEU A 560 26.92 -42.72 8.14
N VAL A 561 26.36 -42.48 6.95
CA VAL A 561 25.66 -43.52 6.17
C VAL A 561 26.59 -44.69 5.84
N ASP A 562 27.84 -44.40 5.47
CA ASP A 562 28.82 -45.42 5.06
C ASP A 562 29.44 -46.19 6.23
N GLN A 563 29.64 -45.54 7.38
CA GLN A 563 30.52 -46.04 8.44
C GLN A 563 29.78 -46.45 9.72
N SER A 564 28.54 -46.00 9.94
CA SER A 564 27.82 -46.34 11.18
C SER A 564 27.42 -47.81 11.21
N GLY A 565 27.76 -48.48 12.32
CA GLY A 565 27.29 -49.83 12.62
C GLY A 565 25.84 -49.88 13.13
N VAL A 566 25.21 -48.72 13.38
CA VAL A 566 23.84 -48.62 13.89
C VAL A 566 22.88 -48.30 12.74
N GLU A 567 21.95 -49.21 12.48
CA GLU A 567 21.03 -49.07 11.34
C GLU A 567 20.18 -47.80 11.40
N GLU A 568 19.62 -47.47 12.57
CA GLU A 568 18.81 -46.27 12.79
C GLU A 568 19.58 -44.98 12.44
N GLN A 569 20.86 -44.91 12.82
CA GLN A 569 21.70 -43.76 12.52
C GLN A 569 21.94 -43.60 11.02
N ARG A 570 22.16 -44.71 10.29
CA ARG A 570 22.29 -44.66 8.83
C ARG A 570 21.00 -44.16 8.17
N ILE A 571 19.83 -44.58 8.66
CA ILE A 571 18.53 -44.14 8.14
C ILE A 571 18.35 -42.63 8.39
N TRP A 572 18.57 -42.17 9.62
CA TRP A 572 18.44 -40.74 9.96
C TRP A 572 19.43 -39.89 9.18
N ALA A 573 20.69 -40.32 9.08
CA ALA A 573 21.72 -39.60 8.34
C ALA A 573 21.40 -39.52 6.84
N LEU A 574 20.89 -40.60 6.22
CA LEU A 574 20.48 -40.58 4.81
C LEU A 574 19.28 -39.67 4.58
N ARG A 575 18.26 -39.71 5.45
CA ARG A 575 17.11 -38.79 5.38
C ARG A 575 17.53 -37.34 5.56
N ALA A 576 18.43 -37.07 6.50
CA ALA A 576 18.99 -35.74 6.72
C ALA A 576 19.82 -35.28 5.53
N TYR A 577 20.65 -36.15 4.96
CA TYR A 577 21.43 -35.88 3.74
C TYR A 577 20.51 -35.46 2.61
N ILE A 578 19.47 -36.25 2.32
CA ILE A 578 18.47 -35.95 1.29
C ILE A 578 17.80 -34.60 1.57
N ARG A 579 17.41 -34.32 2.82
CA ARG A 579 16.83 -33.03 3.21
C ARG A 579 17.78 -31.88 2.90
N VAL A 580 19.01 -31.91 3.42
CA VAL A 580 19.92 -30.76 3.32
C VAL A 580 20.38 -30.52 1.89
N ILE A 581 20.57 -31.57 1.08
CA ILE A 581 20.91 -31.37 -0.34
C ILE A 581 19.75 -30.81 -1.17
N SER A 582 18.51 -30.88 -0.66
CA SER A 582 17.31 -30.34 -1.32
C SER A 582 17.07 -28.87 -1.03
N LEU A 583 17.76 -28.30 -0.02
CA LEU A 583 17.61 -26.91 0.37
C LEU A 583 18.28 -25.99 -0.66
N PRO A 584 17.77 -24.75 -0.84
CA PRO A 584 18.40 -23.76 -1.70
C PRO A 584 19.86 -23.50 -1.32
N GLY A 585 20.73 -23.34 -2.32
CA GLY A 585 22.15 -23.02 -2.13
C GLY A 585 22.85 -22.74 -3.45
N GLU A 586 24.13 -22.39 -3.40
CA GLU A 586 24.94 -22.01 -4.57
C GLU A 586 25.45 -23.20 -5.39
N ARG A 587 25.16 -24.43 -4.96
CA ARG A 587 25.63 -25.65 -5.63
C ARG A 587 25.03 -25.74 -7.04
N PRO A 588 25.84 -26.00 -8.08
CA PRO A 588 25.35 -26.24 -9.42
C PRO A 588 24.28 -27.34 -9.47
N ALA A 589 23.31 -27.15 -10.36
CA ALA A 589 22.23 -28.10 -10.65
C ALA A 589 22.73 -29.55 -10.85
N GLN A 590 23.80 -29.70 -11.64
CA GLN A 590 24.42 -30.99 -11.93
C GLN A 590 25.07 -31.64 -10.69
N GLU A 591 25.73 -30.84 -9.85
CA GLU A 591 26.33 -31.33 -8.61
C GLU A 591 25.24 -31.79 -7.62
N THR A 592 24.13 -31.05 -7.56
CA THR A 592 22.97 -31.42 -6.75
C THR A 592 22.38 -32.76 -7.21
N LEU A 593 22.24 -32.97 -8.52
CA LEU A 593 21.82 -34.27 -9.08
C LEU A 593 22.78 -35.40 -8.69
N ALA A 594 24.10 -35.19 -8.82
CA ALA A 594 25.09 -36.20 -8.47
C ALA A 594 24.97 -36.64 -6.99
N LYS A 595 24.68 -35.69 -6.09
CA LYS A 595 24.41 -35.98 -4.68
C LYS A 595 23.12 -36.80 -4.48
N PHE A 596 22.04 -36.52 -5.23
CA PHE A 596 20.84 -37.38 -5.21
C PHE A 596 21.08 -38.78 -5.77
N GLN A 597 21.88 -38.91 -6.82
CA GLN A 597 22.27 -40.20 -7.38
C GLN A 597 23.00 -41.05 -6.34
N LYS A 598 23.98 -40.45 -5.66
CA LYS A 598 24.67 -41.09 -4.53
C LYS A 598 23.71 -41.48 -3.40
N ALA A 599 22.75 -40.62 -3.04
CA ALA A 599 21.73 -40.96 -2.06
C ALA A 599 20.87 -42.17 -2.50
N MET A 600 20.53 -42.25 -3.78
CA MET A 600 19.75 -43.36 -4.35
C MET A 600 20.52 -44.69 -4.30
N GLU A 601 21.81 -44.67 -4.59
CA GLU A 601 22.69 -45.85 -4.45
C GLU A 601 22.76 -46.35 -3.01
N LYS A 602 22.75 -45.42 -2.05
CA LYS A 602 22.78 -45.72 -0.61
C LYS A 602 21.42 -46.05 -0.03
N ALA A 603 20.32 -45.87 -0.76
CA ALA A 603 18.96 -46.12 -0.27
C ALA A 603 18.57 -47.60 -0.45
N TRP A 604 18.87 -48.44 0.56
CA TRP A 604 18.50 -49.87 0.53
C TRP A 604 17.01 -50.12 0.86
N ARG A 605 16.36 -49.18 1.54
CA ARG A 605 14.95 -49.21 1.91
C ARG A 605 14.09 -48.42 0.92
N GLN A 606 12.85 -48.86 0.75
CA GLN A 606 11.92 -48.24 -0.19
C GLN A 606 11.56 -46.79 0.20
N ASP A 607 11.43 -46.50 1.50
CA ASP A 607 11.08 -45.16 2.01
C ASP A 607 12.10 -44.09 1.57
N GLU A 608 13.40 -44.39 1.70
CA GLU A 608 14.46 -43.45 1.33
C GLU A 608 14.57 -43.29 -0.18
N ARG A 609 14.32 -44.35 -0.96
CA ARG A 609 14.24 -44.27 -2.43
C ARG A 609 13.10 -43.35 -2.87
N LYS A 610 11.93 -43.48 -2.24
CA LYS A 610 10.79 -42.56 -2.42
C LYS A 610 11.15 -41.14 -2.03
N LEU A 611 11.84 -40.96 -0.90
CA LEU A 611 12.28 -39.64 -0.43
C LEU A 611 13.24 -38.95 -1.41
N VAL A 612 14.23 -39.67 -1.96
CA VAL A 612 15.13 -39.16 -2.99
C VAL A 612 14.34 -38.64 -4.19
N LEU A 613 13.44 -39.47 -4.73
CA LEU A 613 12.62 -39.09 -5.89
C LEU A 613 11.71 -37.91 -5.59
N SER A 614 11.09 -37.86 -4.40
CA SER A 614 10.23 -36.74 -4.01
C SER A 614 10.94 -35.39 -3.92
N ARG A 615 12.28 -35.38 -3.93
CA ARG A 615 13.12 -34.20 -3.72
C ARG A 615 14.05 -33.85 -4.87
N VAL A 616 14.32 -34.78 -5.80
CA VAL A 616 15.29 -34.58 -6.89
C VAL A 616 14.95 -33.41 -7.82
N SER A 617 13.70 -32.94 -7.82
CA SER A 617 13.30 -31.74 -8.57
C SER A 617 14.07 -30.48 -8.17
N SER A 618 14.69 -30.44 -6.99
CA SER A 618 15.58 -29.33 -6.59
C SER A 618 16.88 -29.25 -7.41
N ALA A 619 17.29 -30.33 -8.09
CA ALA A 619 18.49 -30.34 -8.94
C ALA A 619 18.29 -29.62 -10.29
N ARG A 620 17.05 -29.27 -10.67
CA ARG A 620 16.68 -28.35 -11.78
C ARG A 620 17.54 -28.41 -13.06
N CYS A 621 17.87 -29.61 -13.56
CA CYS A 621 18.55 -29.80 -14.84
C CYS A 621 17.86 -30.86 -15.71
N LEU A 622 18.16 -30.85 -17.01
CA LEU A 622 17.62 -31.83 -17.95
C LEU A 622 18.04 -33.26 -17.60
N ASP A 623 19.24 -33.43 -17.07
CA ASP A 623 19.73 -34.75 -16.67
C ASP A 623 18.96 -35.30 -15.46
N ALA A 624 18.39 -34.45 -14.60
CA ALA A 624 17.52 -34.89 -13.52
C ALA A 624 16.22 -35.48 -14.08
N LEU A 625 15.65 -34.89 -15.13
CA LEU A 625 14.49 -35.46 -15.86
C LEU A 625 14.86 -36.83 -16.43
N ARG A 626 15.97 -36.90 -17.19
CA ARG A 626 16.42 -38.14 -17.84
C ARG A 626 16.71 -39.26 -16.83
N TRP A 627 17.34 -38.93 -15.72
CA TRP A 627 17.64 -39.87 -14.65
C TRP A 627 16.39 -40.36 -13.92
N THR A 628 15.35 -39.53 -13.82
CA THR A 628 14.09 -39.88 -13.14
C THR A 628 13.20 -40.79 -13.99
N LEU A 629 13.25 -40.67 -15.32
CA LEU A 629 12.37 -41.38 -16.27
C LEU A 629 12.29 -42.91 -16.11
N PRO A 630 13.39 -43.65 -15.89
CA PRO A 630 13.33 -45.10 -15.73
C PRO A 630 12.55 -45.55 -14.49
N TYR A 631 12.44 -44.71 -13.45
CA TYR A 631 11.72 -45.05 -12.23
C TYR A 631 10.20 -45.07 -12.40
N LEU A 632 9.67 -44.53 -13.51
CA LEU A 632 8.25 -44.66 -13.87
C LEU A 632 7.83 -46.10 -14.13
N ASP A 633 8.76 -46.97 -14.52
CA ASP A 633 8.46 -48.37 -14.83
C ASP A 633 8.46 -49.25 -13.55
N ASN A 634 8.87 -48.68 -12.41
CA ASN A 634 8.80 -49.33 -11.10
C ASN A 634 7.49 -48.96 -10.39
N PRO A 635 6.56 -49.90 -10.14
CA PRO A 635 5.25 -49.59 -9.57
C PRO A 635 5.32 -48.98 -8.16
N ASP A 636 6.37 -49.30 -7.39
CA ASP A 636 6.54 -48.78 -6.03
C ASP A 636 7.11 -47.36 -5.98
N LEU A 637 7.78 -46.91 -7.05
CA LEU A 637 8.43 -45.60 -7.15
C LEU A 637 7.77 -44.68 -8.18
N ASN A 638 6.83 -45.21 -8.97
CA ASN A 638 6.18 -44.51 -10.06
C ASN A 638 5.55 -43.20 -9.61
N ARG A 639 4.90 -43.19 -8.44
CA ARG A 639 4.22 -42.01 -7.92
C ARG A 639 5.20 -40.87 -7.64
N GLU A 640 6.26 -41.12 -6.90
CA GLU A 640 7.27 -40.11 -6.55
C GLU A 640 8.09 -39.67 -7.77
N ALA A 641 8.41 -40.59 -8.68
CA ALA A 641 9.05 -40.26 -9.96
C ALA A 641 8.14 -39.36 -10.82
N SER A 642 6.85 -39.65 -10.87
CA SER A 642 5.87 -38.85 -11.59
C SER A 642 5.75 -37.45 -11.00
N LEU A 643 5.68 -37.32 -9.67
CA LEU A 643 5.67 -36.04 -8.99
C LEU A 643 6.93 -35.22 -9.32
N ALA A 644 8.11 -35.83 -9.25
CA ALA A 644 9.37 -35.16 -9.54
C ALA A 644 9.42 -34.60 -10.97
N ILE A 645 8.95 -35.35 -11.96
CA ILE A 645 8.88 -34.91 -13.37
C ILE A 645 7.95 -33.71 -13.52
N VAL A 646 6.78 -33.74 -12.87
CA VAL A 646 5.82 -32.63 -12.90
C VAL A 646 6.35 -31.39 -12.17
N GLU A 647 7.06 -31.55 -11.05
CA GLU A 647 7.72 -30.43 -10.36
C GLU A 647 8.86 -29.84 -11.19
N LEU A 648 9.66 -30.67 -11.88
CA LEU A 648 10.68 -30.18 -12.82
C LEU A 648 10.05 -29.38 -13.97
N ALA A 649 8.90 -29.84 -14.49
CA ALA A 649 8.17 -29.15 -15.56
C ALA A 649 7.58 -27.80 -15.13
N HIS A 650 7.29 -27.62 -13.83
CA HIS A 650 6.79 -26.34 -13.30
C HIS A 650 7.81 -25.19 -13.48
N HIS A 651 9.11 -25.51 -13.55
CA HIS A 651 10.16 -24.53 -13.77
C HIS A 651 10.33 -24.19 -15.26
N ARG A 652 9.67 -23.12 -15.71
CA ARG A 652 9.65 -22.69 -17.12
C ARG A 652 11.04 -22.49 -17.74
N GLU A 653 11.99 -21.96 -16.98
CA GLU A 653 13.39 -21.77 -17.42
C GLU A 653 14.07 -23.08 -17.83
N LEU A 654 13.69 -24.19 -17.18
CA LEU A 654 14.18 -25.53 -17.53
C LEU A 654 13.30 -26.17 -18.62
N MET A 655 11.98 -26.01 -18.53
CA MET A 655 11.03 -26.69 -19.40
C MET A 655 11.03 -26.12 -20.82
N THR A 656 10.96 -24.80 -21.00
CA THR A 656 10.84 -24.15 -22.32
C THR A 656 11.95 -24.53 -23.31
N PRO A 657 13.25 -24.46 -22.96
CA PRO A 657 14.31 -24.87 -23.89
C PRO A 657 14.35 -26.39 -24.14
N ASN A 658 13.64 -27.19 -23.33
CA ASN A 658 13.66 -28.65 -23.38
C ASN A 658 12.25 -29.25 -23.60
N PHE A 659 11.35 -28.49 -24.23
CA PHE A 659 9.92 -28.78 -24.23
C PHE A 659 9.57 -30.18 -24.74
N GLU A 660 10.20 -30.63 -25.84
CA GLU A 660 9.93 -31.96 -26.40
C GLU A 660 10.31 -33.10 -25.44
N ALA A 661 11.43 -32.97 -24.72
CA ALA A 661 11.84 -33.96 -23.74
C ALA A 661 10.87 -34.02 -22.56
N PHE A 662 10.41 -32.85 -22.09
CA PHE A 662 9.40 -32.76 -21.03
C PHE A 662 8.04 -33.28 -21.49
N ARG A 663 7.61 -32.94 -22.69
CA ARG A 663 6.35 -33.41 -23.29
C ARG A 663 6.29 -34.93 -23.31
N ALA A 664 7.31 -35.58 -23.85
CA ALA A 664 7.38 -37.05 -23.89
C ALA A 664 7.35 -37.68 -22.49
N ALA A 665 8.07 -37.07 -21.53
CA ALA A 665 8.07 -37.52 -20.14
C ALA A 665 6.69 -37.38 -19.46
N LEU A 666 6.02 -36.24 -19.65
CA LEU A 666 4.71 -35.95 -19.08
C LEU A 666 3.61 -36.83 -19.70
N GLU A 667 3.70 -37.14 -20.99
CA GLU A 667 2.82 -38.11 -21.64
C GLU A 667 3.00 -39.53 -21.07
N LYS A 668 4.25 -39.92 -20.73
CA LYS A 668 4.51 -41.20 -20.03
C LYS A 668 3.91 -41.17 -18.62
N VAL A 669 4.07 -40.07 -17.88
CA VAL A 669 3.46 -39.88 -16.55
C VAL A 669 1.93 -40.01 -16.62
N ALA A 670 1.28 -39.36 -17.58
CA ALA A 670 -0.17 -39.40 -17.74
C ALA A 670 -0.71 -40.80 -18.05
N LYS A 671 0.11 -41.70 -18.58
CA LYS A 671 -0.25 -43.09 -18.90
C LYS A 671 0.04 -44.08 -17.77
N SER A 672 1.09 -43.85 -16.98
CA SER A 672 1.56 -44.81 -15.97
C SER A 672 1.22 -44.45 -14.53
N CYS A 673 0.97 -43.17 -14.22
CA CYS A 673 0.66 -42.73 -12.87
C CYS A 673 -0.80 -42.93 -12.50
N LYS A 674 -1.06 -43.41 -11.28
CA LYS A 674 -2.41 -43.64 -10.74
C LYS A 674 -2.96 -42.44 -9.94
N ASP A 675 -2.12 -41.46 -9.60
CA ASP A 675 -2.51 -40.28 -8.82
C ASP A 675 -3.09 -39.21 -9.75
N GLN A 676 -4.40 -38.98 -9.65
CA GLN A 676 -5.14 -38.11 -10.56
C GLN A 676 -4.63 -36.66 -10.53
N GLY A 677 -4.23 -36.15 -9.36
CA GLY A 677 -3.73 -34.79 -9.24
C GLY A 677 -2.40 -34.58 -9.99
N ILE A 678 -1.53 -35.60 -9.99
CA ILE A 678 -0.28 -35.58 -10.77
C ILE A 678 -0.58 -35.71 -12.26
N VAL A 679 -1.51 -36.59 -12.66
CA VAL A 679 -1.92 -36.78 -14.05
C VAL A 679 -2.49 -35.50 -14.66
N ASP A 680 -3.35 -34.78 -13.92
CA ASP A 680 -3.97 -33.54 -14.39
C ASP A 680 -2.94 -32.43 -14.57
N ARG A 681 -1.97 -32.31 -13.64
CA ARG A 681 -0.84 -31.38 -13.79
C ARG A 681 0.03 -31.74 -14.99
N ALA A 682 0.30 -33.04 -15.21
CA ALA A 682 1.08 -33.49 -16.35
C ALA A 682 0.42 -33.12 -17.68
N LYS A 683 -0.88 -33.39 -17.83
CA LYS A 683 -1.65 -33.01 -19.03
C LYS A 683 -1.65 -31.50 -19.29
N ARG A 684 -1.77 -30.69 -18.23
CA ARG A 684 -1.73 -29.23 -18.34
C ARG A 684 -0.40 -28.74 -18.91
N TYR A 685 0.72 -29.22 -18.35
CA TYR A 685 2.05 -28.84 -18.82
C TYR A 685 2.36 -29.35 -20.23
N THR A 686 1.85 -30.52 -20.64
CA THR A 686 1.95 -31.01 -22.03
C THR A 686 1.31 -30.05 -23.05
N GLN A 687 0.30 -29.26 -22.64
CA GLN A 687 -0.38 -28.28 -23.50
C GLN A 687 0.32 -26.91 -23.54
N GLY A 688 1.44 -26.72 -22.83
CA GLY A 688 2.19 -25.46 -22.80
C GLY A 688 1.57 -24.37 -21.90
N LEU A 689 0.67 -24.74 -20.98
CA LEU A 689 -0.02 -23.84 -20.05
C LEU A 689 0.66 -23.77 -18.68
#